data_AF-A0A1G9JQU9-F1
#
_entry.id   AF-A0A1G9JQU9-F1
#
_cell.length_a   1.000
_cell.length_b   1.000
_cell.length_c   1.000
_cell.angle_alpha   90.00
_cell.angle_beta   90.00
_cell.angle_gamma   90.00
#
_symmetry.space_group_name_H-M   'P 1'
#
loop_
_entity.id
_entity.type
_entity.pdbx_description
1 polymer ?
#
loop_
_entity_poly.entity_id
_entity_poly.type
_entity_poly.pdbx_seq_one_letter_code
_entity_poly.pdbx_strand_id
1 'polypeptide(L)'
;MTYSFGKKFLLPSCALFFTFMISCNKDGDLLTDSVLKNGQVVDDIFIIPSDNSSVLDVLSNDAFTFPNNIKIVETSSPQNGSVIINDDYTITYTPKKVVQEIPEPEPKVQPEPEVQPEPETQPEPEVQPEIESQTEPEAQPEPEPETQPEPEVQPGPEAQPEPEPETQPEPEPEVATETDSFTYTAEVEDEDGTVTTETGTVTVEVETETEPEPEPEPEPEVEAPNVEDGFYVTVNGSSNNDGLSEQKSWSLKYAVSVAKAGDIVYIKAGNYGNTQWVQSISGNSNNPIKFIGYKNHPGDIQSEGGSTFEYQDNVDSNRMPLLSGTENNGTAIKINEVSGHIEFHNIQISGYKWGINNFANNILIRNVVLNQVGPKNKTSSYDGKAITLRGSYNSVENSLVMNAGVEGISLRNCDNCQVKNSEVATDNLKNGTDYYILLVEGTENSTIDNCIVRRKIGVEHSGHGLVAKNGASHNTIKNSTVINTGIEMSYSNVNNNLIKNCTVQGSYMDNGDTASNVKVANGAHHNTFEDIFIDNTYGGLAFTDWDESQPYDENNAGNNNNYVNVHVTNSIYAINFGEFQKTEGPASNNTFTNCHFSDIKTVFRVNRPNSNTSLINCTIEDATDLWDTSSGYNYKLNSNTIFTNITLRNVDFDLP
;
A
#
# COMPACT_ATOMS: atom_id res chain seq x y z
N MET A 1 65.74 1.16 16.94
CA MET A 1 66.43 2.40 17.39
C MET A 1 65.59 3.05 18.50
N THR A 2 66.05 4.15 19.10
CA THR A 2 65.53 4.73 20.35
C THR A 2 64.58 5.93 20.15
N TYR A 3 64.12 6.52 21.27
CA TYR A 3 63.16 7.64 21.43
C TYR A 3 61.69 7.24 21.25
N SER A 4 60.76 7.40 22.21
CA SER A 4 60.66 8.19 23.46
C SER A 4 60.55 9.71 23.33
N PHE A 5 59.34 10.23 23.59
CA PHE A 5 59.08 11.25 24.61
C PHE A 5 57.58 11.27 24.98
N GLY A 6 57.23 11.83 26.13
CA GLY A 6 55.84 12.09 26.54
C GLY A 6 55.76 13.20 27.59
N LYS A 7 54.57 13.69 27.92
CA LYS A 7 54.33 14.62 29.04
C LYS A 7 52.88 14.61 29.54
N LYS A 8 52.72 14.73 30.86
CA LYS A 8 51.45 15.11 31.53
C LYS A 8 51.38 16.63 31.67
N PHE A 9 50.18 17.19 31.79
CA PHE A 9 49.92 18.43 32.55
C PHE A 9 48.55 18.33 33.26
N LEU A 10 48.24 19.27 34.15
CA LEU A 10 47.30 19.06 35.26
C LEU A 10 46.55 20.35 35.67
N LEU A 11 45.21 20.28 35.77
CA LEU A 11 44.33 21.11 36.64
C LEU A 11 44.31 22.66 36.43
N PRO A 12 43.42 23.46 37.09
CA PRO A 12 42.33 23.11 38.03
C PRO A 12 40.92 23.74 37.79
N SER A 13 39.91 23.16 38.44
CA SER A 13 38.74 23.77 39.13
C SER A 13 37.90 24.93 38.56
N CYS A 14 36.58 24.72 38.53
CA CYS A 14 35.59 25.51 39.30
C CYS A 14 34.36 24.64 39.63
N ALA A 15 33.55 25.05 40.62
CA ALA A 15 32.35 24.33 41.06
C ALA A 15 31.22 25.31 41.38
N LEU A 16 29.96 24.87 41.25
CA LEU A 16 28.77 25.60 41.70
C LEU A 16 28.02 24.78 42.76
N PHE A 17 27.33 25.48 43.67
CA PHE A 17 26.68 24.90 44.85
C PHE A 17 25.20 25.32 44.91
N PHE A 18 24.35 24.45 45.44
CA PHE A 18 22.92 24.69 45.66
C PHE A 18 22.69 25.21 47.09
N THR A 19 21.88 26.27 47.28
CA THR A 19 21.15 26.50 48.55
C THR A 19 20.03 27.53 48.40
N PHE A 20 18.95 27.35 49.16
CA PHE A 20 17.82 28.27 49.36
C PHE A 20 18.02 29.10 50.65
N MET A 21 17.36 30.27 50.79
CA MET A 21 16.53 30.64 51.96
C MET A 21 16.18 32.14 52.04
N ILE A 22 14.89 32.41 52.28
CA ILE A 22 14.27 33.46 53.13
C ILE A 22 14.70 34.95 52.96
N SER A 23 13.69 35.78 52.70
CA SER A 23 13.54 37.10 53.34
C SER A 23 12.10 37.24 53.84
N CYS A 24 11.88 37.86 55.00
CA CYS A 24 10.56 38.09 55.60
C CYS A 24 10.60 39.32 56.51
N ASN A 25 9.57 40.16 56.45
CA ASN A 25 9.29 41.22 57.44
C ASN A 25 7.81 41.63 57.37
N LYS A 26 7.36 42.43 58.34
CA LYS A 26 6.01 42.27 58.91
C LYS A 26 5.31 43.59 59.31
N ASP A 27 4.00 43.46 59.52
CA ASP A 27 3.09 44.26 60.37
C ASP A 27 2.75 45.72 59.99
N GLY A 28 1.51 45.91 59.48
CA GLY A 28 0.58 47.00 59.84
C GLY A 28 0.71 48.38 59.17
N ASP A 29 -0.37 49.18 59.04
CA ASP A 29 -1.81 48.90 59.17
C ASP A 29 -2.64 50.04 58.53
N LEU A 30 -3.95 49.81 58.32
CA LEU A 30 -5.02 50.79 58.00
C LEU A 30 -4.81 51.78 56.83
N LEU A 31 -5.53 51.55 55.75
CA LEU A 31 -6.47 52.56 55.24
C LEU A 31 -7.71 51.89 54.66
N THR A 32 -8.88 52.17 55.24
CA THR A 32 -10.17 51.68 54.78
C THR A 32 -10.73 52.60 53.70
N ASP A 33 -11.07 52.04 52.54
CA ASP A 33 -12.25 52.46 51.79
C ASP A 33 -12.85 51.23 51.11
N SER A 34 -13.76 50.58 51.84
CA SER A 34 -14.52 49.45 51.33
C SER A 34 -15.64 49.95 50.43
N VAL A 35 -15.33 50.18 49.16
CA VAL A 35 -16.34 49.95 48.12
C VAL A 35 -16.62 48.45 48.15
N LEU A 36 -17.75 48.07 48.76
CA LEU A 36 -18.34 46.75 48.56
C LEU A 36 -18.56 46.60 47.05
N LYS A 37 -18.01 45.55 46.44
CA LYS A 37 -18.62 45.02 45.21
C LYS A 37 -19.95 44.43 45.65
N ASN A 38 -21.04 44.86 45.01
CA ASN A 38 -22.33 44.20 45.12
C ASN A 38 -22.19 42.82 44.47
N GLY A 39 -22.28 41.78 45.28
CA GLY A 39 -22.04 40.42 44.82
C GLY A 39 -20.56 40.10 44.58
N GLN A 40 -20.30 38.80 44.58
CA GLN A 40 -19.36 38.21 43.65
C GLN A 40 -20.03 36.97 43.09
N VAL A 41 -20.40 37.02 41.81
CA VAL A 41 -20.74 35.82 41.05
C VAL A 41 -19.49 34.95 40.86
N VAL A 42 -19.65 33.64 40.94
CA VAL A 42 -18.62 32.61 40.81
C VAL A 42 -18.95 31.75 39.60
N ASP A 43 -17.94 31.34 38.82
CA ASP A 43 -18.17 30.43 37.69
C ASP A 43 -18.46 29.00 38.20
N ASP A 44 -19.50 28.39 37.65
CA ASP A 44 -20.01 27.07 38.02
C ASP A 44 -19.39 25.94 37.18
N ILE A 45 -19.32 24.75 37.79
CA ILE A 45 -19.06 23.49 37.10
C ILE A 45 -20.05 22.45 37.61
N PHE A 46 -20.88 21.91 36.71
CA PHE A 46 -21.79 20.80 36.99
C PHE A 46 -21.42 19.59 36.15
N ILE A 47 -21.44 18.41 36.75
CA ILE A 47 -21.28 17.13 36.08
C ILE A 47 -22.67 16.49 35.99
N ILE A 48 -23.10 16.09 34.79
CA ILE A 48 -24.46 15.56 34.54
C ILE A 48 -24.45 14.37 33.57
N PRO A 49 -25.42 13.44 33.64
CA PRO A 49 -25.56 12.37 32.66
C PRO A 49 -26.08 12.87 31.30
N SER A 50 -25.60 12.27 30.21
CA SER A 50 -25.96 12.58 28.81
C SER A 50 -27.46 12.57 28.50
N ASP A 51 -28.23 11.77 29.24
CA ASP A 51 -29.54 11.32 28.77
C ASP A 51 -30.75 12.06 29.33
N ASN A 52 -30.54 12.92 30.33
CA ASN A 52 -31.61 13.58 31.09
C ASN A 52 -31.34 15.09 31.29
N SER A 53 -32.41 15.87 31.42
CA SER A 53 -32.34 17.27 31.82
C SER A 53 -32.02 17.40 33.32
N SER A 54 -31.08 18.26 33.67
CA SER A 54 -30.64 18.51 35.06
C SER A 54 -30.96 19.92 35.51
N VAL A 55 -31.35 20.08 36.78
CA VAL A 55 -31.58 21.38 37.42
C VAL A 55 -30.28 21.81 38.11
N LEU A 56 -29.82 23.02 37.78
CA LEU A 56 -28.55 23.60 38.20
C LEU A 56 -28.83 24.80 39.13
N ASP A 57 -28.30 24.73 40.35
CA ASP A 57 -28.41 25.77 41.38
C ASP A 57 -27.16 26.67 41.36
N VAL A 58 -27.08 27.50 40.33
CA VAL A 58 -25.93 28.38 40.02
C VAL A 58 -25.69 29.48 41.06
N LEU A 59 -26.67 29.77 41.93
CA LEU A 59 -26.54 30.78 42.98
C LEU A 59 -26.05 30.19 44.32
N SER A 60 -25.74 28.88 44.37
CA SER A 60 -25.44 28.15 45.61
C SER A 60 -24.03 28.35 46.15
N ASN A 61 -23.09 28.75 45.29
CA ASN A 61 -21.69 29.09 45.60
C ASN A 61 -21.43 30.61 45.70
N ASP A 62 -22.37 31.42 45.22
CA ASP A 62 -22.29 32.88 45.12
C ASP A 62 -22.35 33.61 46.48
N ALA A 63 -21.79 34.83 46.50
CA ALA A 63 -21.72 35.67 47.69
C ALA A 63 -22.42 37.04 47.50
N PHE A 64 -23.74 37.09 47.68
CA PHE A 64 -24.53 38.33 47.60
C PHE A 64 -24.86 38.94 48.97
N THR A 65 -25.00 40.27 49.01
CA THR A 65 -25.38 41.03 50.22
C THR A 65 -26.83 40.80 50.65
N PHE A 66 -27.74 40.58 49.68
CA PHE A 66 -29.17 40.41 49.92
C PHE A 66 -29.72 39.13 49.25
N PRO A 67 -29.41 37.93 49.80
CA PRO A 67 -29.68 36.66 49.12
C PRO A 67 -31.15 36.30 48.90
N ASN A 68 -32.10 37.05 49.48
CA ASN A 68 -33.54 36.86 49.24
C ASN A 68 -34.09 37.74 48.09
N ASN A 69 -33.26 38.63 47.52
CA ASN A 69 -33.66 39.60 46.47
C ASN A 69 -33.02 39.31 45.10
N ILE A 70 -32.31 38.17 44.95
CA ILE A 70 -31.67 37.77 43.69
C ILE A 70 -32.69 37.13 42.75
N LYS A 71 -32.56 37.35 41.44
CA LYS A 71 -33.24 36.57 40.38
C LYS A 71 -32.31 36.34 39.20
N ILE A 72 -32.39 35.19 38.55
CA ILE A 72 -31.78 35.00 37.23
C ILE A 72 -32.73 35.58 36.18
N VAL A 73 -32.22 36.44 35.30
CA VAL A 73 -33.05 37.20 34.34
C VAL A 73 -32.73 36.91 32.87
N GLU A 74 -31.53 36.43 32.56
CA GLU A 74 -31.09 36.11 31.20
C GLU A 74 -30.06 34.97 31.21
N THR A 75 -30.03 34.17 30.15
CA THR A 75 -29.03 33.11 29.89
C THR A 75 -28.62 33.11 28.42
N SER A 76 -27.34 32.91 28.13
CA SER A 76 -26.90 32.62 26.75
C SER A 76 -27.24 31.17 26.35
N SER A 77 -27.27 30.88 25.06
CA SER A 77 -27.49 29.52 24.56
C SER A 77 -26.17 28.73 24.51
N PRO A 78 -26.09 27.53 25.12
CA PRO A 78 -24.96 26.61 24.95
C PRO A 78 -24.95 25.98 23.54
N GLN A 79 -23.91 25.19 23.20
CA GLN A 79 -23.78 24.61 21.85
C GLN A 79 -24.36 23.19 21.70
N ASN A 80 -24.22 22.36 22.74
CA ASN A 80 -24.56 20.95 22.76
C ASN A 80 -25.75 20.66 23.70
N GLY A 81 -26.51 21.69 24.06
CA GLY A 81 -27.71 21.58 24.88
C GLY A 81 -28.69 22.73 24.70
N SER A 82 -29.56 22.92 25.69
CA SER A 82 -30.49 24.04 25.81
C SER A 82 -30.77 24.36 27.27
N VAL A 83 -31.06 25.62 27.59
CA VAL A 83 -31.27 26.10 28.97
C VAL A 83 -32.60 26.80 29.14
N ILE A 84 -33.20 26.65 30.33
CA ILE A 84 -34.46 27.28 30.74
C ILE A 84 -34.28 27.80 32.17
N ILE A 85 -34.60 29.08 32.42
CA ILE A 85 -34.69 29.63 33.77
C ILE A 85 -36.02 29.17 34.40
N ASN A 86 -35.98 28.63 35.60
CA ASN A 86 -37.14 28.10 36.32
C ASN A 86 -37.81 29.18 37.21
N ASP A 87 -39.07 28.97 37.58
CA ASP A 87 -39.86 29.87 38.46
C ASP A 87 -39.26 30.02 39.88
N ASP A 88 -38.36 29.12 40.29
CA ASP A 88 -37.63 29.15 41.56
C ASP A 88 -36.22 29.77 41.46
N TYR A 89 -35.88 30.34 40.30
CA TYR A 89 -34.58 30.94 39.96
C TYR A 89 -33.39 29.97 39.86
N THR A 90 -33.65 28.66 39.71
CA THR A 90 -32.66 27.70 39.20
C THR A 90 -32.62 27.68 37.66
N ILE A 91 -31.65 26.99 37.06
CA ILE A 91 -31.58 26.79 35.58
C ILE A 91 -31.68 25.31 35.25
N THR A 92 -32.63 24.91 34.40
CA THR A 92 -32.64 23.57 33.81
C THR A 92 -31.79 23.54 32.54
N TYR A 93 -30.72 22.74 32.52
CA TYR A 93 -29.98 22.39 31.31
C TYR A 93 -30.49 21.05 30.74
N THR A 94 -30.64 20.95 29.43
CA THR A 94 -31.03 19.73 28.72
C THR A 94 -30.01 19.42 27.61
N PRO A 95 -29.28 18.28 27.68
CA PRO A 95 -28.39 17.85 26.60
C PRO A 95 -29.13 17.68 25.28
N LYS A 96 -28.47 18.05 24.17
CA LYS A 96 -29.00 17.88 22.81
C LYS A 96 -28.75 16.45 22.36
N LYS A 97 -29.76 15.58 22.49
CA LYS A 97 -29.64 14.16 22.06
C LYS A 97 -29.16 14.06 20.62
N VAL A 98 -27.97 13.48 20.44
CA VAL A 98 -27.37 13.20 19.14
C VAL A 98 -28.09 11.99 18.55
N VAL A 99 -29.17 12.24 17.81
CA VAL A 99 -29.77 11.22 16.94
C VAL A 99 -28.76 10.93 15.82
N GLN A 100 -28.07 9.80 15.90
CA GLN A 100 -27.31 9.29 14.76
C GLN A 100 -28.29 8.88 13.67
N GLU A 101 -28.51 9.75 12.69
CA GLU A 101 -29.25 9.41 11.47
C GLU A 101 -28.39 8.45 10.63
N ILE A 102 -28.54 7.14 10.90
CA ILE A 102 -28.06 6.07 10.01
C ILE A 102 -28.75 6.28 8.66
N PRO A 103 -28.01 6.43 7.54
CA PRO A 103 -28.63 6.60 6.22
C PRO A 103 -29.53 5.42 5.88
N GLU A 104 -30.78 5.71 5.52
CA GLU A 104 -31.73 4.70 5.04
C GLU A 104 -31.16 4.08 3.74
N PRO A 105 -31.09 2.73 3.63
CA PRO A 105 -30.34 2.09 2.54
C PRO A 105 -30.97 2.37 1.17
N GLU A 106 -30.12 2.67 0.19
CA GLU A 106 -30.58 3.04 -1.16
C GLU A 106 -31.51 1.99 -1.78
N PRO A 107 -32.57 2.42 -2.50
CA PRO A 107 -33.53 1.51 -3.08
C PRO A 107 -32.85 0.64 -4.15
N LYS A 108 -32.81 -0.68 -3.91
CA LYS A 108 -32.14 -1.66 -4.77
C LYS A 108 -32.50 -1.46 -6.25
N VAL A 109 -31.48 -1.14 -7.05
CA VAL A 109 -31.58 -1.04 -8.51
C VAL A 109 -32.10 -2.39 -9.05
N GLN A 110 -33.20 -2.35 -9.82
CA GLN A 110 -33.67 -3.54 -10.51
C GLN A 110 -32.69 -3.89 -11.63
N PRO A 111 -32.37 -5.18 -11.85
CA PRO A 111 -31.46 -5.57 -12.93
C PRO A 111 -32.02 -5.10 -14.28
N GLU A 112 -31.13 -4.59 -15.13
CA GLU A 112 -31.48 -4.23 -16.51
C GLU A 112 -31.96 -5.49 -17.28
N PRO A 113 -32.91 -5.34 -18.22
CA PRO A 113 -33.42 -6.47 -18.99
C PRO A 113 -32.31 -7.08 -19.87
N GLU A 114 -32.16 -8.40 -19.80
CA GLU A 114 -31.15 -9.15 -20.56
C GLU A 114 -31.20 -8.84 -22.05
N VAL A 115 -30.06 -8.39 -22.60
CA VAL A 115 -29.89 -8.20 -24.04
C VAL A 115 -29.86 -9.58 -24.70
N GLN A 116 -30.83 -9.87 -25.57
CA GLN A 116 -30.82 -11.11 -26.35
C GLN A 116 -29.60 -11.16 -27.26
N PRO A 117 -28.92 -12.32 -27.39
CA PRO A 117 -27.75 -12.43 -28.26
C PRO A 117 -28.11 -12.19 -29.72
N GLU A 118 -27.25 -11.45 -30.43
CA GLU A 118 -27.37 -11.30 -31.88
C GLU A 118 -27.18 -12.67 -32.58
N PRO A 119 -27.85 -12.92 -33.72
CA PRO A 119 -27.79 -14.21 -34.39
C PRO A 119 -26.40 -14.46 -35.00
N GLU A 120 -25.81 -15.62 -34.65
CA GLU A 120 -24.51 -16.06 -35.14
C GLU A 120 -24.41 -16.05 -36.68
N THR A 121 -23.34 -15.45 -37.21
CA THR A 121 -23.02 -15.51 -38.64
C THR A 121 -22.55 -16.91 -39.03
N GLN A 122 -23.16 -17.48 -40.08
CA GLN A 122 -22.78 -18.81 -40.59
C GLN A 122 -21.30 -18.84 -41.06
N PRO A 123 -20.56 -19.95 -40.85
CA PRO A 123 -19.23 -20.13 -41.42
C PRO A 123 -19.24 -20.17 -42.95
N GLU A 124 -18.17 -19.68 -43.59
CA GLU A 124 -17.91 -19.95 -45.01
C GLU A 124 -17.48 -21.41 -45.24
N PRO A 125 -17.64 -21.98 -46.46
CA PRO A 125 -17.39 -23.39 -46.70
C PRO A 125 -15.89 -23.74 -46.76
N GLU A 126 -15.46 -24.72 -45.96
CA GLU A 126 -14.10 -25.27 -46.03
C GLU A 126 -13.84 -26.01 -47.36
N VAL A 127 -12.60 -25.93 -47.85
CA VAL A 127 -12.15 -26.62 -49.07
C VAL A 127 -11.52 -27.96 -48.71
N GLN A 128 -12.07 -29.05 -49.26
CA GLN A 128 -11.57 -30.41 -49.05
C GLN A 128 -10.22 -30.67 -49.76
N PRO A 129 -9.26 -31.35 -49.09
CA PRO A 129 -8.28 -32.23 -49.71
C PRO A 129 -8.89 -33.62 -49.99
N GLU A 130 -8.42 -34.30 -51.04
CA GLU A 130 -8.95 -35.61 -51.46
C GLU A 130 -8.39 -36.81 -50.63
N ILE A 131 -9.09 -37.94 -50.69
CA ILE A 131 -8.85 -39.18 -49.93
C ILE A 131 -8.01 -40.18 -50.73
N GLU A 132 -7.07 -40.87 -50.09
CA GLU A 132 -6.68 -42.30 -50.28
C GLU A 132 -5.64 -42.68 -49.19
N SER A 133 -5.53 -43.91 -48.62
CA SER A 133 -6.36 -45.13 -48.70
C SER A 133 -6.08 -46.09 -47.50
N GLN A 134 -7.02 -47.04 -47.28
CA GLN A 134 -6.97 -48.42 -46.68
C GLN A 134 -5.64 -48.94 -46.06
N THR A 135 -5.57 -49.77 -44.99
CA THR A 135 -6.53 -50.48 -44.09
C THR A 135 -5.84 -50.71 -42.70
N GLU A 136 -6.11 -51.61 -41.73
CA GLU A 136 -6.90 -52.87 -41.51
C GLU A 136 -7.17 -53.05 -39.96
N PRO A 137 -7.97 -54.03 -39.44
CA PRO A 137 -8.50 -54.02 -38.05
C PRO A 137 -7.95 -55.08 -37.05
N GLU A 138 -8.58 -55.13 -35.85
CA GLU A 138 -8.42 -56.06 -34.69
C GLU A 138 -7.30 -55.69 -33.66
N ALA A 139 -7.40 -55.98 -32.34
CA ALA A 139 -8.34 -56.83 -31.56
C ALA A 139 -8.67 -56.28 -30.15
N GLN A 140 -9.64 -56.87 -29.43
CA GLN A 140 -9.85 -56.73 -27.97
C GLN A 140 -9.25 -57.94 -27.21
N PRO A 141 -8.66 -57.72 -26.02
CA PRO A 141 -9.19 -58.28 -24.76
C PRO A 141 -8.98 -57.33 -23.54
N GLU A 142 -9.43 -57.53 -22.29
CA GLU A 142 -10.55 -58.26 -21.62
C GLU A 142 -10.71 -57.62 -20.20
N PRO A 143 -11.83 -57.82 -19.46
CA PRO A 143 -12.07 -57.12 -18.18
C PRO A 143 -11.42 -57.76 -16.94
N GLU A 144 -10.92 -56.93 -16.02
CA GLU A 144 -10.40 -57.34 -14.69
C GLU A 144 -11.47 -57.21 -13.57
N PRO A 145 -11.31 -57.90 -12.42
CA PRO A 145 -12.45 -58.25 -11.54
C PRO A 145 -12.76 -57.27 -10.40
N GLU A 146 -14.01 -57.33 -9.93
CA GLU A 146 -14.52 -56.63 -8.75
C GLU A 146 -13.86 -57.11 -7.44
N THR A 147 -13.62 -56.18 -6.50
CA THR A 147 -13.15 -56.45 -5.14
C THR A 147 -14.27 -56.32 -4.10
N GLN A 148 -14.22 -57.14 -3.04
CA GLN A 148 -15.21 -57.11 -1.96
C GLN A 148 -14.92 -55.98 -0.95
N PRO A 149 -15.95 -55.42 -0.28
CA PRO A 149 -15.76 -54.42 0.77
C PRO A 149 -15.22 -55.02 2.08
N GLU A 150 -14.44 -54.21 2.81
CA GLU A 150 -13.93 -54.51 4.16
C GLU A 150 -14.98 -54.20 5.26
N PRO A 151 -14.85 -54.78 6.48
CA PRO A 151 -15.87 -54.67 7.52
C PRO A 151 -15.79 -53.40 8.37
N GLU A 152 -16.95 -52.92 8.81
CA GLU A 152 -17.12 -51.76 9.70
C GLU A 152 -16.47 -51.96 11.09
N VAL A 153 -15.88 -50.89 11.64
CA VAL A 153 -15.29 -50.86 12.99
C VAL A 153 -16.19 -50.06 13.93
N GLN A 154 -16.46 -50.59 15.14
CA GLN A 154 -17.33 -49.95 16.12
C GLN A 154 -16.63 -48.77 16.85
N PRO A 155 -17.36 -47.69 17.22
CA PRO A 155 -16.82 -46.59 18.00
C PRO A 155 -16.34 -47.01 19.40
N GLY A 156 -15.27 -46.36 19.87
CA GLY A 156 -14.83 -46.41 21.27
C GLY A 156 -15.61 -45.43 22.17
N PRO A 157 -15.48 -45.53 23.50
CA PRO A 157 -16.23 -44.69 24.43
C PRO A 157 -15.70 -43.25 24.50
N GLU A 158 -16.61 -42.31 24.68
CA GLU A 158 -16.35 -40.88 24.92
C GLU A 158 -15.63 -40.65 26.27
N ALA A 159 -14.79 -39.61 26.33
CA ALA A 159 -14.15 -39.14 27.55
C ALA A 159 -14.80 -37.84 28.05
N GLN A 160 -14.82 -37.63 29.36
CA GLN A 160 -15.42 -36.44 29.97
C GLN A 160 -14.50 -35.20 29.84
N PRO A 161 -15.05 -33.96 29.86
CA PRO A 161 -14.25 -32.74 29.87
C PRO A 161 -13.38 -32.58 31.14
N GLU A 162 -12.22 -31.96 30.98
CA GLU A 162 -11.40 -31.42 32.08
C GLU A 162 -11.75 -29.93 32.33
N PRO A 163 -11.49 -29.38 33.54
CA PRO A 163 -11.93 -28.04 33.92
C PRO A 163 -11.07 -26.91 33.35
N GLU A 164 -11.69 -25.75 33.13
CA GLU A 164 -11.07 -24.53 32.63
C GLU A 164 -10.21 -23.81 33.70
N PRO A 165 -9.16 -23.07 33.28
CA PRO A 165 -8.31 -22.29 34.19
C PRO A 165 -8.85 -20.87 34.45
N GLU A 166 -8.79 -20.41 35.69
CA GLU A 166 -9.18 -19.04 36.10
C GLU A 166 -8.25 -17.96 35.47
N THR A 167 -8.84 -16.92 34.89
CA THR A 167 -8.14 -15.75 34.34
C THR A 167 -7.83 -14.69 35.39
N GLN A 168 -6.84 -13.82 35.11
CA GLN A 168 -6.54 -12.64 35.93
C GLN A 168 -7.22 -11.39 35.34
N PRO A 169 -7.58 -10.39 36.18
CA PRO A 169 -8.31 -9.21 35.72
C PRO A 169 -7.47 -8.28 34.84
N GLU A 170 -8.12 -7.70 33.84
CA GLU A 170 -7.60 -6.65 32.96
C GLU A 170 -7.71 -5.25 33.61
N PRO A 171 -6.98 -4.24 33.11
CA PRO A 171 -7.05 -2.87 33.64
C PRO A 171 -8.35 -2.14 33.28
N GLU A 172 -8.80 -1.25 34.17
CA GLU A 172 -9.99 -0.40 33.97
C GLU A 172 -9.77 0.64 32.84
N PRO A 173 -10.79 0.92 32.00
CA PRO A 173 -10.71 1.91 30.93
C PRO A 173 -10.81 3.35 31.41
N GLU A 174 -10.19 4.29 30.68
CA GLU A 174 -10.30 5.73 30.94
C GLU A 174 -11.58 6.31 30.30
N VAL A 175 -12.40 7.02 31.08
CA VAL A 175 -13.66 7.63 30.62
C VAL A 175 -13.40 8.93 29.86
N ALA A 176 -14.05 9.09 28.70
CA ALA A 176 -14.08 10.36 27.97
C ALA A 176 -15.28 11.21 28.41
N THR A 177 -15.06 12.52 28.58
CA THR A 177 -16.12 13.50 28.90
C THR A 177 -16.26 14.54 27.79
N GLU A 178 -17.50 14.86 27.42
CA GLU A 178 -17.78 16.03 26.59
C GLU A 178 -18.06 17.25 27.49
N THR A 179 -17.76 18.46 26.99
CA THR A 179 -17.96 19.70 27.74
C THR A 179 -18.76 20.71 26.92
N ASP A 180 -19.67 21.42 27.59
CA ASP A 180 -20.46 22.51 27.03
C ASP A 180 -20.47 23.68 28.03
N SER A 181 -20.82 24.88 27.58
CA SER A 181 -20.85 26.06 28.44
C SER A 181 -21.86 27.12 28.01
N PHE A 182 -22.37 27.84 29.00
CA PHE A 182 -23.22 29.02 28.80
C PHE A 182 -22.95 30.04 29.90
N THR A 183 -23.66 31.16 29.87
CA THR A 183 -23.60 32.22 30.88
C THR A 183 -24.99 32.57 31.37
N TYR A 184 -25.10 33.05 32.60
CA TYR A 184 -26.33 33.57 33.19
C TYR A 184 -26.10 34.96 33.79
N THR A 185 -27.15 35.77 33.85
CA THR A 185 -27.13 37.09 34.50
C THR A 185 -28.05 37.07 35.72
N ALA A 186 -27.48 37.36 36.89
CA ALA A 186 -28.18 37.53 38.14
C ALA A 186 -28.47 39.02 38.38
N GLU A 187 -29.73 39.34 38.72
CA GLU A 187 -30.21 40.67 39.09
C GLU A 187 -30.46 40.72 40.61
N VAL A 188 -29.97 41.78 41.28
CA VAL A 188 -30.11 41.98 42.73
C VAL A 188 -30.66 43.38 43.00
N GLU A 189 -31.74 43.45 43.80
CA GLU A 189 -32.34 44.70 44.28
C GLU A 189 -31.90 45.00 45.73
N ASP A 190 -31.17 46.10 45.92
CA ASP A 190 -30.69 46.58 47.23
C ASP A 190 -31.82 47.21 48.08
N GLU A 191 -31.59 47.41 49.39
CA GLU A 191 -32.57 47.98 50.33
C GLU A 191 -33.11 49.39 49.97
N ASP A 192 -32.45 50.13 49.07
CA ASP A 192 -32.92 51.43 48.58
C ASP A 192 -33.66 51.39 47.22
N GLY A 193 -33.83 50.20 46.64
CA GLY A 193 -34.44 49.98 45.33
C GLY A 193 -33.49 50.15 44.14
N THR A 194 -32.18 50.24 44.39
CA THR A 194 -31.17 50.16 43.32
C THR A 194 -31.03 48.72 42.82
N VAL A 195 -31.06 48.54 41.50
CA VAL A 195 -30.89 47.24 40.85
C VAL A 195 -29.48 47.14 40.27
N THR A 196 -28.80 46.03 40.52
CA THR A 196 -27.47 45.71 39.97
C THR A 196 -27.48 44.32 39.33
N THR A 197 -26.64 44.11 38.31
CA THR A 197 -26.54 42.86 37.55
C THR A 197 -25.10 42.39 37.43
N GLU A 198 -24.81 41.15 37.77
CA GLU A 198 -23.54 40.46 37.47
C GLU A 198 -23.80 39.21 36.60
N THR A 199 -22.78 38.73 35.89
CA THR A 199 -22.87 37.62 34.93
C THR A 199 -21.85 36.55 35.28
N GLY A 200 -22.29 35.29 35.39
CA GLY A 200 -21.45 34.11 35.65
C GLY A 200 -21.41 33.15 34.47
N THR A 201 -20.39 32.30 34.43
CA THR A 201 -20.24 31.21 33.44
C THR A 201 -20.60 29.89 34.07
N VAL A 202 -21.36 29.05 33.36
CA VAL A 202 -21.63 27.65 33.75
C VAL A 202 -20.91 26.74 32.77
N THR A 203 -20.05 25.87 33.30
CA THR A 203 -19.49 24.74 32.57
C THR A 203 -20.31 23.50 32.91
N VAL A 204 -20.68 22.74 31.88
CA VAL A 204 -21.40 21.47 32.02
C VAL A 204 -20.51 20.37 31.45
N GLU A 205 -20.03 19.49 32.33
CA GLU A 205 -19.33 18.27 31.94
C GLU A 205 -20.39 17.16 31.80
N VAL A 206 -20.48 16.59 30.60
CA VAL A 206 -21.45 15.54 30.29
C VAL A 206 -20.78 14.20 30.45
N GLU A 207 -21.15 13.48 31.51
CA GLU A 207 -20.85 12.07 31.68
C GLU A 207 -21.72 11.27 30.70
N THR A 208 -21.09 10.76 29.64
CA THR A 208 -21.66 9.64 28.90
C THR A 208 -21.51 8.40 29.76
N GLU A 209 -22.63 7.87 30.28
CA GLU A 209 -22.63 6.50 30.79
C GLU A 209 -22.33 5.58 29.61
N THR A 210 -21.08 5.12 29.50
CA THR A 210 -20.80 3.89 28.76
C THR A 210 -21.52 2.79 29.51
N GLU A 211 -22.63 2.28 28.96
CA GLU A 211 -23.21 1.03 29.44
C GLU A 211 -22.07 0.01 29.54
N PRO A 212 -21.89 -0.68 30.69
CA PRO A 212 -20.85 -1.69 30.79
C PRO A 212 -21.10 -2.70 29.68
N GLU A 213 -20.07 -2.95 28.85
CA GLU A 213 -20.21 -3.91 27.75
C GLU A 213 -20.81 -5.21 28.32
N PRO A 214 -21.85 -5.78 27.69
CA PRO A 214 -22.38 -7.06 28.15
C PRO A 214 -21.22 -8.06 28.19
N GLU A 215 -21.17 -8.90 29.23
CA GLU A 215 -20.22 -10.02 29.27
C GLU A 215 -20.24 -10.69 27.89
N PRO A 216 -19.09 -10.78 27.19
CA PRO A 216 -19.09 -10.99 25.76
C PRO A 216 -19.87 -12.26 25.45
N GLU A 217 -21.00 -12.11 24.73
CA GLU A 217 -21.70 -13.27 24.18
C GLU A 217 -20.64 -14.06 23.41
N PRO A 218 -20.45 -15.36 23.73
CA PRO A 218 -19.32 -16.13 23.23
C PRO A 218 -19.29 -16.00 21.71
N GLU A 219 -18.19 -15.44 21.17
CA GLU A 219 -18.11 -14.90 19.80
C GLU A 219 -18.95 -15.76 18.85
N PRO A 220 -20.03 -15.22 18.26
CA PRO A 220 -21.10 -16.03 17.69
C PRO A 220 -20.50 -16.98 16.67
N GLU A 221 -20.42 -18.27 17.03
CA GLU A 221 -19.45 -19.23 16.50
C GLU A 221 -19.39 -19.12 14.98
N VAL A 222 -18.39 -18.39 14.48
CA VAL A 222 -18.39 -17.92 13.10
C VAL A 222 -18.27 -19.14 12.22
N GLU A 223 -19.40 -19.59 11.63
CA GLU A 223 -19.52 -20.89 10.95
C GLU A 223 -18.30 -21.08 10.06
N ALA A 224 -17.36 -21.93 10.52
CA ALA A 224 -15.96 -21.82 10.11
C ALA A 224 -15.89 -21.88 8.57
N PRO A 225 -15.45 -20.79 7.91
CA PRO A 225 -15.94 -20.40 6.58
C PRO A 225 -15.75 -21.54 5.60
N ASN A 226 -16.87 -22.22 5.27
CA ASN A 226 -16.93 -23.64 4.91
C ASN A 226 -15.77 -24.12 4.01
N VAL A 227 -14.70 -24.59 4.66
CA VAL A 227 -13.40 -24.87 4.06
C VAL A 227 -13.32 -26.30 3.54
N GLU A 228 -12.67 -26.46 2.39
CA GLU A 228 -12.30 -27.77 1.84
C GLU A 228 -11.43 -28.57 2.85
N ASP A 229 -11.67 -29.87 2.99
CA ASP A 229 -10.85 -30.75 3.85
C ASP A 229 -9.35 -30.66 3.49
N GLY A 230 -8.48 -30.62 4.51
CA GLY A 230 -7.05 -30.43 4.31
C GLY A 230 -6.17 -30.81 5.50
N PHE A 231 -4.87 -30.74 5.29
CA PHE A 231 -3.84 -31.12 6.25
C PHE A 231 -3.30 -29.89 7.00
N TYR A 232 -3.18 -30.01 8.32
CA TYR A 232 -2.80 -28.94 9.22
C TYR A 232 -1.29 -28.95 9.49
N VAL A 233 -0.67 -27.78 9.46
CA VAL A 233 0.74 -27.54 9.79
C VAL A 233 0.83 -26.47 10.88
N THR A 234 1.58 -26.76 11.94
CA THR A 234 1.91 -25.78 13.01
C THR A 234 3.42 -25.74 13.23
N VAL A 235 3.90 -24.72 13.96
CA VAL A 235 5.32 -24.59 14.33
C VAL A 235 5.86 -25.76 15.17
N ASN A 236 4.99 -26.50 15.85
CA ASN A 236 5.33 -27.68 16.68
C ASN A 236 4.93 -29.02 16.03
N GLY A 237 4.41 -29.00 14.80
CA GLY A 237 3.94 -30.20 14.10
C GLY A 237 5.03 -31.22 13.80
N SER A 238 4.63 -32.48 13.55
CA SER A 238 5.54 -33.64 13.44
C SER A 238 5.28 -34.48 12.19
N SER A 239 6.34 -35.08 11.62
CA SER A 239 6.25 -36.04 10.52
C SER A 239 5.62 -37.39 10.91
N ASN A 240 5.35 -37.60 12.20
CA ASN A 240 4.75 -38.84 12.72
C ASN A 240 3.24 -38.72 12.96
N ASN A 241 2.67 -37.53 12.70
CA ASN A 241 1.25 -37.25 12.91
C ASN A 241 0.44 -37.50 11.62
N ASP A 242 -0.87 -37.69 11.76
CA ASP A 242 -1.77 -37.89 10.60
C ASP A 242 -2.05 -36.60 9.81
N GLY A 243 -1.87 -35.43 10.41
CA GLY A 243 -2.07 -34.13 9.77
C GLY A 243 -3.52 -33.64 9.80
N LEU A 244 -4.46 -34.39 10.39
CA LEU A 244 -5.90 -34.13 10.27
C LEU A 244 -6.47 -33.16 11.35
N SER A 245 -5.61 -32.48 12.10
CA SER A 245 -5.97 -31.49 13.12
C SER A 245 -4.73 -30.67 13.53
N GLU A 246 -4.90 -29.51 14.19
CA GLU A 246 -3.77 -28.76 14.73
C GLU A 246 -2.97 -29.56 15.77
N GLN A 247 -3.65 -30.30 16.65
CA GLN A 247 -3.05 -31.11 17.72
C GLN A 247 -2.23 -32.28 17.15
N LYS A 248 -2.60 -32.78 15.96
CA LYS A 248 -1.83 -33.75 15.17
C LYS A 248 -1.32 -33.15 13.87
N SER A 249 -0.87 -31.91 13.89
CA SER A 249 -0.37 -31.22 12.69
C SER A 249 0.96 -31.81 12.20
N TRP A 250 1.19 -31.72 10.90
CA TRP A 250 2.47 -32.00 10.26
C TRP A 250 3.50 -30.90 10.52
N SER A 251 4.78 -31.26 10.49
CA SER A 251 5.84 -30.25 10.35
C SER A 251 5.81 -29.68 8.92
N LEU A 252 6.07 -28.38 8.76
CA LEU A 252 6.10 -27.72 7.43
C LEU A 252 7.02 -28.47 6.45
N LYS A 253 8.21 -28.88 6.90
CA LYS A 253 9.16 -29.64 6.08
C LYS A 253 8.60 -31.00 5.62
N TYR A 254 7.78 -31.66 6.44
CA TYR A 254 7.15 -32.92 6.06
C TYR A 254 6.06 -32.68 5.02
N ALA A 255 5.13 -31.75 5.26
CA ALA A 255 4.04 -31.41 4.33
C ALA A 255 4.55 -31.10 2.91
N VAL A 256 5.56 -30.24 2.80
CA VAL A 256 6.25 -29.89 1.54
C VAL A 256 6.84 -31.10 0.80
N SER A 257 7.18 -32.17 1.52
CA SER A 257 7.77 -33.39 0.96
C SER A 257 6.77 -34.51 0.66
N VAL A 258 5.50 -34.39 1.05
CA VAL A 258 4.48 -35.44 0.88
C VAL A 258 3.20 -35.00 0.19
N ALA A 259 2.90 -33.69 0.15
CA ALA A 259 1.70 -33.15 -0.48
C ALA A 259 1.68 -33.40 -2.00
N LYS A 260 0.49 -33.70 -2.53
CA LYS A 260 0.21 -34.15 -3.90
C LYS A 260 -0.86 -33.28 -4.55
N ALA A 261 -1.08 -33.49 -5.84
CA ALA A 261 -2.14 -32.84 -6.60
C ALA A 261 -3.52 -33.03 -5.93
N GLY A 262 -4.15 -31.93 -5.52
CA GLY A 262 -5.42 -31.90 -4.79
C GLY A 262 -5.29 -31.76 -3.27
N ASP A 263 -4.10 -31.98 -2.70
CA ASP A 263 -3.89 -31.78 -1.26
C ASP A 263 -3.91 -30.27 -0.93
N ILE A 264 -4.68 -29.91 0.09
CA ILE A 264 -4.68 -28.59 0.71
C ILE A 264 -3.92 -28.67 2.03
N VAL A 265 -2.98 -27.75 2.24
CA VAL A 265 -2.13 -27.68 3.41
C VAL A 265 -2.35 -26.33 4.10
N TYR A 266 -3.08 -26.36 5.21
CA TYR A 266 -3.34 -25.20 6.06
C TYR A 266 -2.17 -24.99 7.03
N ILE A 267 -1.54 -23.81 6.96
CA ILE A 267 -0.36 -23.46 7.76
C ILE A 267 -0.75 -22.41 8.81
N LYS A 268 -0.67 -22.75 10.09
CA LYS A 268 -1.02 -21.86 11.21
C LYS A 268 -0.04 -20.70 11.31
N ALA A 269 -0.51 -19.51 11.67
CA ALA A 269 0.32 -18.38 12.06
C ALA A 269 1.36 -18.79 13.11
N GLY A 270 2.58 -18.30 12.92
CA GLY A 270 3.74 -18.65 13.73
C GLY A 270 5.06 -18.49 12.96
N ASN A 271 6.17 -18.44 13.70
CA ASN A 271 7.50 -18.31 13.13
C ASN A 271 8.12 -19.70 12.89
N TYR A 272 8.22 -20.10 11.63
CA TYR A 272 8.81 -21.37 11.19
C TYR A 272 10.33 -21.30 11.04
N GLY A 273 10.94 -20.14 11.35
CA GLY A 273 12.38 -19.92 11.36
C GLY A 273 13.02 -20.01 9.97
N ASN A 274 14.33 -20.25 9.95
CA ASN A 274 15.16 -20.31 8.74
C ASN A 274 15.05 -21.69 8.07
N THR A 275 13.83 -22.07 7.66
CA THR A 275 13.58 -23.25 6.83
C THR A 275 13.92 -22.96 5.36
N GLN A 276 14.17 -24.00 4.55
CA GLN A 276 14.31 -23.88 3.10
C GLN A 276 13.33 -24.84 2.43
N TRP A 277 12.29 -24.27 1.83
CA TRP A 277 11.24 -24.99 1.12
C TRP A 277 11.74 -25.31 -0.29
N VAL A 278 11.75 -26.60 -0.65
CA VAL A 278 12.15 -27.06 -1.99
C VAL A 278 11.01 -27.87 -2.60
N GLN A 279 10.08 -27.16 -3.24
CA GLN A 279 8.90 -27.76 -3.84
C GLN A 279 9.31 -28.63 -5.04
N SER A 280 8.95 -29.91 -4.96
CA SER A 280 9.44 -30.95 -5.88
C SER A 280 8.34 -31.90 -6.37
N ILE A 281 7.10 -31.74 -5.88
CA ILE A 281 5.91 -32.47 -6.31
C ILE A 281 5.00 -31.48 -7.02
N SER A 282 4.44 -31.89 -8.16
CA SER A 282 3.52 -31.11 -9.00
C SER A 282 2.06 -31.35 -8.61
N GLY A 283 1.24 -30.32 -8.73
CA GLY A 283 -0.20 -30.49 -8.90
C GLY A 283 -0.55 -30.90 -10.34
N ASN A 284 -1.84 -30.86 -10.69
CA ASN A 284 -2.32 -30.88 -12.07
C ASN A 284 -3.39 -29.82 -12.31
N SER A 285 -3.77 -29.57 -13.57
CA SER A 285 -4.71 -28.50 -13.97
C SER A 285 -6.06 -28.53 -13.26
N ASN A 286 -6.50 -29.70 -12.80
CA ASN A 286 -7.80 -29.89 -12.14
C ASN A 286 -7.66 -30.00 -10.62
N ASN A 287 -6.43 -30.22 -10.13
CA ASN A 287 -6.10 -30.50 -8.73
C ASN A 287 -4.73 -29.86 -8.42
N PRO A 288 -4.65 -28.54 -8.22
CA PRO A 288 -3.42 -27.90 -7.77
C PRO A 288 -3.05 -28.37 -6.36
N ILE A 289 -1.81 -28.13 -5.93
CA ILE A 289 -1.44 -28.26 -4.51
C ILE A 289 -1.61 -26.88 -3.87
N LYS A 290 -2.47 -26.74 -2.85
CA LYS A 290 -2.72 -25.45 -2.19
C LYS A 290 -1.98 -25.40 -0.85
N PHE A 291 -1.14 -24.39 -0.63
CA PHE A 291 -0.54 -24.10 0.68
C PHE A 291 -1.07 -22.77 1.19
N ILE A 292 -1.88 -22.79 2.24
CA ILE A 292 -2.71 -21.66 2.68
C ILE A 292 -2.40 -21.30 4.13
N GLY A 293 -1.86 -20.11 4.36
CA GLY A 293 -1.72 -19.54 5.68
C GLY A 293 -3.04 -19.08 6.29
N TYR A 294 -3.19 -19.27 7.60
CA TYR A 294 -4.34 -18.82 8.40
C TYR A 294 -3.90 -18.38 9.79
N LYS A 295 -4.73 -17.63 10.52
CA LYS A 295 -4.38 -17.07 11.84
C LYS A 295 -4.92 -17.91 13.00
N ASN A 296 -6.22 -17.84 13.20
CA ASN A 296 -7.02 -18.54 14.20
C ASN A 296 -7.61 -19.83 13.62
N HIS A 297 -8.27 -19.78 12.47
CA HIS A 297 -8.87 -20.93 11.78
C HIS A 297 -8.71 -20.83 10.25
N PRO A 298 -8.68 -21.94 9.50
CA PRO A 298 -8.63 -21.87 8.04
C PRO A 298 -9.68 -20.93 7.43
N GLY A 299 -9.29 -20.18 6.40
CA GLY A 299 -10.15 -19.23 5.70
C GLY A 299 -10.29 -17.83 6.33
N ASP A 300 -9.67 -17.55 7.48
CA ASP A 300 -9.77 -16.25 8.15
C ASP A 300 -8.97 -15.09 7.50
N ILE A 301 -7.89 -15.39 6.79
CA ILE A 301 -7.12 -14.39 6.04
C ILE A 301 -7.60 -14.38 4.59
N GLN A 302 -8.45 -13.42 4.26
CA GLN A 302 -8.87 -13.09 2.90
C GLN A 302 -8.11 -11.86 2.37
N SER A 303 -7.86 -11.84 1.06
CA SER A 303 -7.20 -10.71 0.38
C SER A 303 -8.04 -10.27 -0.80
N GLU A 304 -8.51 -9.03 -0.78
CA GLU A 304 -9.38 -8.46 -1.80
C GLU A 304 -8.81 -7.12 -2.28
N GLY A 305 -8.64 -6.95 -3.59
CA GLY A 305 -8.10 -5.73 -4.19
C GLY A 305 -6.59 -5.46 -3.93
N GLY A 306 -6.01 -6.02 -2.88
CA GLY A 306 -4.62 -5.81 -2.48
C GLY A 306 -4.14 -6.79 -1.40
N SER A 307 -2.91 -6.58 -0.91
CA SER A 307 -2.28 -7.32 0.19
C SER A 307 -2.95 -7.03 1.54
N THR A 308 -2.99 -8.02 2.43
CA THR A 308 -3.45 -7.84 3.82
C THR A 308 -2.42 -7.14 4.72
N PHE A 309 -1.27 -6.76 4.15
CA PHE A 309 -0.22 -5.93 4.73
C PHE A 309 0.02 -4.71 3.86
N GLU A 310 0.21 -3.54 4.48
CA GLU A 310 0.38 -2.25 3.80
C GLU A 310 1.85 -1.78 3.69
N TYR A 311 2.09 -0.71 2.94
CA TYR A 311 3.42 -0.08 2.87
C TYR A 311 3.92 0.35 4.26
N GLN A 312 5.14 -0.06 4.61
CA GLN A 312 5.78 0.07 5.94
C GLN A 312 5.32 -0.91 7.02
N ASP A 313 4.40 -1.85 6.74
CA ASP A 313 4.15 -2.94 7.68
C ASP A 313 5.43 -3.77 7.95
N ASN A 314 5.61 -4.14 9.21
CA ASN A 314 6.60 -5.12 9.60
C ASN A 314 6.01 -6.53 9.49
N VAL A 315 6.86 -7.53 9.23
CA VAL A 315 6.43 -8.93 9.31
C VAL A 315 6.13 -9.30 10.76
N ASP A 316 4.97 -9.91 10.98
CA ASP A 316 4.48 -10.35 12.29
C ASP A 316 3.97 -11.79 12.19
N SER A 317 4.66 -12.71 12.86
CA SER A 317 4.28 -14.12 12.91
C SER A 317 2.92 -14.39 13.54
N ASN A 318 2.32 -13.44 14.25
CA ASN A 318 0.99 -13.57 14.85
C ASN A 318 -0.16 -13.24 13.87
N ARG A 319 0.15 -12.64 12.70
CA ARG A 319 -0.82 -12.39 11.62
C ARG A 319 -0.95 -13.60 10.70
N MET A 320 0.16 -14.15 10.21
CA MET A 320 0.18 -15.31 9.30
C MET A 320 1.55 -16.03 9.31
N PRO A 321 1.70 -17.24 8.74
CA PRO A 321 2.97 -18.00 8.75
C PRO A 321 4.18 -17.17 8.31
N LEU A 322 5.24 -17.17 9.13
CA LEU A 322 6.49 -16.45 8.86
C LEU A 322 7.66 -17.40 8.65
N LEU A 323 8.28 -17.33 7.46
CA LEU A 323 9.59 -17.87 7.18
C LEU A 323 10.63 -16.80 7.52
N SER A 324 11.47 -17.05 8.54
CA SER A 324 12.40 -16.07 9.10
C SER A 324 13.85 -16.52 8.93
N GLY A 325 14.46 -16.12 7.82
CA GLY A 325 15.87 -16.34 7.50
C GLY A 325 16.83 -15.59 8.42
N THR A 326 18.10 -16.03 8.41
CA THR A 326 19.20 -15.38 9.15
C THR A 326 20.35 -15.09 8.20
N GLU A 327 21.00 -13.92 8.36
CA GLU A 327 22.27 -13.55 7.69
C GLU A 327 22.27 -13.58 6.15
N ASN A 328 21.13 -13.35 5.48
CA ASN A 328 20.97 -13.52 4.03
C ASN A 328 21.28 -14.97 3.58
N ASN A 329 20.82 -15.96 4.33
CA ASN A 329 20.99 -17.37 3.99
C ASN A 329 20.00 -17.78 2.87
N GLY A 330 20.53 -18.42 1.82
CA GLY A 330 19.77 -19.28 0.88
C GLY A 330 18.51 -18.69 0.23
N THR A 331 17.61 -19.59 -0.16
CA THR A 331 16.31 -19.28 -0.77
C THR A 331 15.22 -19.72 0.20
N ALA A 332 14.20 -18.89 0.44
CA ALA A 332 13.08 -19.25 1.31
C ALA A 332 12.22 -20.36 0.68
N ILE A 333 11.77 -20.14 -0.57
CA ILE A 333 10.99 -21.09 -1.36
C ILE A 333 11.63 -21.24 -2.74
N LYS A 334 12.08 -22.45 -3.07
CA LYS A 334 12.48 -22.83 -4.42
C LYS A 334 11.45 -23.80 -4.99
N ILE A 335 10.92 -23.50 -6.18
CA ILE A 335 10.03 -24.40 -6.92
C ILE A 335 10.84 -24.98 -8.08
N ASN A 336 10.94 -26.30 -8.16
CA ASN A 336 11.68 -26.95 -9.24
C ASN A 336 10.86 -26.99 -10.54
N GLU A 337 11.53 -26.95 -11.69
CA GLU A 337 10.96 -26.84 -13.04
C GLU A 337 9.82 -27.83 -13.35
N VAL A 338 9.87 -29.03 -12.77
CA VAL A 338 8.88 -30.10 -12.94
C VAL A 338 7.70 -30.05 -11.96
N SER A 339 7.54 -28.96 -11.20
CA SER A 339 6.58 -28.86 -10.08
C SER A 339 5.59 -27.71 -10.29
N GLY A 340 4.70 -27.87 -11.27
CA GLY A 340 3.68 -26.89 -11.63
C GLY A 340 2.33 -27.09 -10.91
N HIS A 341 1.38 -26.18 -11.14
CA HIS A 341 0.03 -26.20 -10.54
C HIS A 341 0.07 -26.17 -9.00
N ILE A 342 0.62 -25.09 -8.44
CA ILE A 342 0.83 -24.93 -6.99
C ILE A 342 0.47 -23.51 -6.56
N GLU A 343 -0.28 -23.41 -5.48
CA GLU A 343 -0.78 -22.15 -4.92
C GLU A 343 -0.12 -21.88 -3.56
N PHE A 344 0.39 -20.66 -3.36
CA PHE A 344 1.00 -20.19 -2.12
C PHE A 344 0.21 -18.97 -1.64
N HIS A 345 -0.62 -19.16 -0.61
CA HIS A 345 -1.49 -18.12 -0.06
C HIS A 345 -1.07 -17.71 1.36
N ASN A 346 -1.10 -16.42 1.68
CA ASN A 346 -1.01 -15.89 3.05
C ASN A 346 0.31 -16.26 3.79
N ILE A 347 1.47 -16.02 3.18
CA ILE A 347 2.80 -16.39 3.74
C ILE A 347 3.70 -15.17 3.83
N GLN A 348 4.45 -15.03 4.93
CA GLN A 348 5.48 -14.00 5.12
C GLN A 348 6.90 -14.58 4.95
N ILE A 349 7.80 -13.79 4.37
CA ILE A 349 9.21 -14.16 4.16
C ILE A 349 10.12 -12.98 4.51
N SER A 350 11.13 -13.20 5.35
CA SER A 350 12.13 -12.17 5.68
C SER A 350 13.53 -12.75 5.94
N GLY A 351 14.59 -11.97 5.68
CA GLY A 351 15.97 -12.28 6.12
C GLY A 351 16.75 -13.31 5.27
N TYR A 352 16.17 -13.79 4.17
CA TYR A 352 16.81 -14.71 3.22
C TYR A 352 17.66 -13.97 2.16
N LYS A 353 18.53 -14.69 1.43
CA LYS A 353 19.22 -14.14 0.25
C LYS A 353 18.26 -13.91 -0.92
N TRP A 354 17.34 -14.85 -1.07
CA TRP A 354 16.32 -14.93 -2.12
C TRP A 354 14.99 -15.34 -1.50
N GLY A 355 13.88 -14.77 -1.95
CA GLY A 355 12.54 -15.11 -1.43
C GLY A 355 11.99 -16.35 -2.12
N ILE A 356 11.08 -16.15 -3.07
CA ILE A 356 10.53 -17.19 -3.94
C ILE A 356 11.29 -17.21 -5.26
N ASN A 357 11.83 -18.37 -5.63
CA ASN A 357 12.54 -18.60 -6.88
C ASN A 357 11.88 -19.77 -7.63
N ASN A 358 11.04 -19.43 -8.60
CA ASN A 358 10.26 -20.37 -9.40
C ASN A 358 10.95 -20.72 -10.72
N PHE A 359 10.79 -21.97 -11.14
CA PHE A 359 11.21 -22.50 -12.44
C PHE A 359 10.08 -23.23 -13.20
N ALA A 360 8.89 -23.37 -12.61
CA ALA A 360 7.77 -24.15 -13.12
C ALA A 360 6.64 -23.27 -13.70
N ASN A 361 5.71 -23.91 -14.41
CA ASN A 361 4.51 -23.29 -14.98
C ASN A 361 3.30 -23.40 -14.02
N ASN A 362 2.31 -22.54 -14.19
CA ASN A 362 1.04 -22.57 -13.44
C ASN A 362 1.23 -22.44 -11.91
N ILE A 363 2.07 -21.52 -11.46
CA ILE A 363 2.27 -21.18 -10.05
C ILE A 363 1.50 -19.91 -9.70
N LEU A 364 0.74 -19.97 -8.60
CA LEU A 364 0.03 -18.83 -8.02
C LEU A 364 0.65 -18.43 -6.69
N ILE A 365 0.96 -17.14 -6.53
CA ILE A 365 1.48 -16.54 -5.31
C ILE A 365 0.49 -15.43 -4.93
N ARG A 366 -0.36 -15.64 -3.91
CA ARG A 366 -1.39 -14.67 -3.49
C ARG A 366 -1.19 -14.24 -2.04
N ASN A 367 -1.25 -12.94 -1.77
CA ASN A 367 -1.08 -12.40 -0.41
C ASN A 367 0.21 -12.92 0.27
N VAL A 368 1.31 -12.92 -0.47
CA VAL A 368 2.63 -13.26 0.07
C VAL A 368 3.40 -11.97 0.31
N VAL A 369 3.93 -11.83 1.52
CA VAL A 369 4.55 -10.60 2.02
C VAL A 369 6.03 -10.83 2.24
N LEU A 370 6.87 -10.19 1.42
CA LEU A 370 8.31 -10.33 1.50
C LEU A 370 8.92 -9.02 2.00
N ASN A 371 9.54 -9.02 3.18
CA ASN A 371 10.19 -7.84 3.74
C ASN A 371 11.68 -8.12 4.01
N GLN A 372 12.56 -7.28 3.46
CA GLN A 372 14.02 -7.40 3.57
C GLN A 372 14.55 -8.74 3.06
N VAL A 373 14.54 -8.90 1.75
CA VAL A 373 15.18 -10.03 1.05
C VAL A 373 16.51 -9.55 0.48
N GLY A 374 17.61 -10.20 0.84
CA GLY A 374 18.96 -9.73 0.55
C GLY A 374 19.47 -8.67 1.55
N PRO A 375 20.68 -8.14 1.32
CA PRO A 375 21.44 -7.42 2.33
C PRO A 375 20.85 -6.04 2.70
N LYS A 376 20.88 -5.74 4.01
CA LYS A 376 20.44 -4.44 4.57
C LYS A 376 21.32 -3.24 4.18
N ASN A 377 22.58 -3.46 3.80
CA ASN A 377 23.52 -2.41 3.37
C ASN A 377 24.13 -2.83 2.02
N LYS A 378 24.47 -1.86 1.17
CA LYS A 378 25.02 -2.08 -0.16
C LYS A 378 26.20 -3.05 -0.19
N THR A 379 26.12 -4.04 -1.08
CA THR A 379 27.19 -4.99 -1.39
C THR A 379 27.60 -4.90 -2.86
N SER A 380 28.68 -5.57 -3.24
CA SER A 380 29.00 -5.84 -4.64
C SER A 380 28.41 -7.17 -5.14
N SER A 381 27.44 -7.73 -4.42
CA SER A 381 26.76 -8.98 -4.79
C SER A 381 25.34 -8.68 -5.25
N TYR A 382 24.93 -9.32 -6.34
CA TYR A 382 23.63 -9.09 -6.99
C TYR A 382 22.50 -9.84 -6.24
N ASP A 383 22.43 -9.66 -4.92
CA ASP A 383 21.64 -10.46 -3.98
C ASP A 383 20.39 -9.72 -3.50
N GLY A 384 19.26 -10.42 -3.37
CA GLY A 384 18.00 -9.80 -2.95
C GLY A 384 16.94 -9.72 -4.06
N LYS A 385 16.72 -10.83 -4.75
CA LYS A 385 15.50 -11.11 -5.52
C LYS A 385 14.42 -11.60 -4.57
N ALA A 386 13.31 -10.88 -4.44
CA ALA A 386 12.20 -11.29 -3.58
C ALA A 386 11.31 -12.32 -4.28
N ILE A 387 10.75 -12.04 -5.45
CA ILE A 387 10.06 -13.02 -6.29
C ILE A 387 10.74 -13.09 -7.66
N THR A 388 11.07 -14.30 -8.11
CA THR A 388 11.49 -14.58 -9.49
C THR A 388 10.59 -15.66 -10.07
N LEU A 389 9.88 -15.31 -11.14
CA LEU A 389 9.11 -16.24 -11.97
C LEU A 389 9.91 -16.59 -13.24
N ARG A 390 9.95 -17.89 -13.53
CA ARG A 390 10.38 -18.48 -14.81
C ARG A 390 9.36 -19.54 -15.17
N GLY A 391 9.18 -19.78 -16.47
CA GLY A 391 8.05 -20.57 -16.96
C GLY A 391 6.78 -19.72 -17.12
N SER A 392 5.75 -20.34 -17.68
CA SER A 392 4.55 -19.69 -18.21
C SER A 392 3.33 -19.84 -17.30
N TYR A 393 2.31 -19.01 -17.50
CA TYR A 393 1.03 -19.05 -16.77
C TYR A 393 1.18 -18.89 -15.24
N ASN A 394 2.21 -18.15 -14.80
CA ASN A 394 2.48 -17.88 -13.40
C ASN A 394 1.89 -16.54 -12.97
N SER A 395 1.29 -16.46 -11.78
CA SER A 395 0.62 -15.26 -11.26
C SER A 395 1.16 -14.84 -9.89
N VAL A 396 1.41 -13.54 -9.70
CA VAL A 396 1.56 -12.90 -8.38
C VAL A 396 0.38 -11.97 -8.15
N GLU A 397 -0.38 -12.18 -7.10
CA GLU A 397 -1.62 -11.47 -6.80
C GLU A 397 -1.61 -10.91 -5.38
N ASN A 398 -2.23 -9.74 -5.18
CA ASN A 398 -2.53 -9.21 -3.85
C ASN A 398 -1.30 -9.21 -2.91
N SER A 399 -0.08 -8.97 -3.39
CA SER A 399 1.16 -9.25 -2.64
C SER A 399 2.01 -8.01 -2.39
N LEU A 400 2.79 -8.01 -1.30
CA LEU A 400 3.65 -6.89 -0.90
C LEU A 400 5.11 -7.30 -0.89
N VAL A 401 5.97 -6.52 -1.55
CA VAL A 401 7.42 -6.68 -1.51
C VAL A 401 8.08 -5.40 -0.99
N MET A 402 8.58 -5.46 0.24
CA MET A 402 9.33 -4.40 0.91
C MET A 402 10.83 -4.69 0.91
N ASN A 403 11.63 -3.73 0.44
CA ASN A 403 13.10 -3.74 0.60
C ASN A 403 13.78 -5.02 0.07
N ALA A 404 13.42 -5.44 -1.15
CA ALA A 404 14.21 -6.40 -1.90
C ALA A 404 15.55 -5.77 -2.30
N GLY A 405 16.68 -6.45 -2.06
CA GLY A 405 18.01 -5.85 -2.19
C GLY A 405 18.47 -5.53 -3.62
N VAL A 406 17.85 -6.15 -4.64
CA VAL A 406 18.11 -5.85 -6.07
C VAL A 406 16.84 -5.96 -6.91
N GLU A 407 16.00 -6.99 -6.73
CA GLU A 407 14.80 -7.20 -7.56
C GLU A 407 13.57 -7.51 -6.72
N GLY A 408 12.48 -6.76 -6.89
CA GLY A 408 11.21 -7.01 -6.23
C GLY A 408 10.51 -8.24 -6.82
N ILE A 409 9.87 -8.06 -7.98
CA ILE A 409 9.22 -9.13 -8.74
C ILE A 409 9.85 -9.15 -10.14
N SER A 410 10.44 -10.27 -10.56
CA SER A 410 10.91 -10.43 -11.95
C SER A 410 10.27 -11.60 -12.67
N LEU A 411 9.79 -11.34 -13.88
CA LEU A 411 9.30 -12.31 -14.86
C LEU A 411 10.42 -12.54 -15.88
N ARG A 412 10.82 -13.80 -16.09
CA ARG A 412 12.04 -14.17 -16.83
C ARG A 412 11.78 -15.33 -17.79
N ASN A 413 11.82 -15.08 -19.09
CA ASN A 413 11.35 -16.03 -20.12
C ASN A 413 9.95 -16.55 -19.76
N CYS A 414 9.07 -15.62 -19.37
CA CYS A 414 7.70 -15.89 -18.99
C CYS A 414 6.76 -15.66 -20.18
N ASP A 415 5.84 -16.58 -20.43
CA ASP A 415 4.74 -16.39 -21.38
C ASP A 415 3.41 -16.46 -20.63
N ASN A 416 2.45 -15.58 -20.98
CA ASN A 416 1.13 -15.51 -20.35
C ASN A 416 1.15 -15.42 -18.80
N CYS A 417 2.15 -14.73 -18.22
CA CYS A 417 2.28 -14.56 -16.76
C CYS A 417 1.62 -13.24 -16.30
N GLN A 418 1.31 -13.15 -15.00
CA GLN A 418 0.65 -11.98 -14.40
C GLN A 418 1.33 -11.50 -13.11
N VAL A 419 1.30 -10.17 -12.91
CA VAL A 419 1.40 -9.54 -11.58
C VAL A 419 0.19 -8.62 -11.43
N LYS A 420 -0.57 -8.77 -10.35
CA LYS A 420 -1.83 -8.03 -10.14
C LYS A 420 -1.98 -7.55 -8.70
N ASN A 421 -2.61 -6.39 -8.49
CA ASN A 421 -3.02 -5.90 -7.15
C ASN A 421 -1.86 -5.86 -6.13
N SER A 422 -0.62 -5.65 -6.59
CA SER A 422 0.58 -5.88 -5.78
C SER A 422 1.45 -4.63 -5.66
N GLU A 423 2.02 -4.39 -4.48
CA GLU A 423 2.95 -3.28 -4.25
C GLU A 423 4.40 -3.78 -4.12
N VAL A 424 5.31 -3.12 -4.82
CA VAL A 424 6.76 -3.26 -4.62
C VAL A 424 7.31 -1.91 -4.17
N ALA A 425 7.93 -1.87 -2.98
CA ALA A 425 8.38 -0.64 -2.37
C ALA A 425 9.73 -0.77 -1.66
N THR A 426 10.43 0.36 -1.52
CA THR A 426 11.63 0.42 -0.69
C THR A 426 11.72 1.73 0.10
N ASP A 427 12.09 1.59 1.37
CA ASP A 427 12.47 2.69 2.26
C ASP A 427 13.88 2.54 2.84
N ASN A 428 14.59 1.45 2.50
CA ASN A 428 15.98 1.23 2.85
C ASN A 428 16.93 2.15 2.07
N LEU A 429 17.22 3.31 2.65
CA LEU A 429 18.13 4.32 2.09
C LEU A 429 19.57 3.81 1.81
N LYS A 430 19.97 2.65 2.35
CA LYS A 430 21.34 2.09 2.23
C LYS A 430 21.49 0.94 1.23
N ASN A 431 20.39 0.32 0.82
CA ASN A 431 20.34 -0.71 -0.21
C ASN A 431 18.88 -0.82 -0.66
N GLY A 432 18.45 0.13 -1.48
CA GLY A 432 17.10 0.16 -2.00
C GLY A 432 16.89 -0.89 -3.07
N THR A 433 15.64 -1.24 -3.33
CA THR A 433 15.29 -2.06 -4.51
C THR A 433 15.72 -1.34 -5.78
N ASP A 434 16.41 -2.07 -6.67
CA ASP A 434 16.89 -1.52 -7.93
C ASP A 434 15.83 -1.73 -9.01
N TYR A 435 15.45 -2.97 -9.31
CA TYR A 435 14.36 -3.29 -10.24
C TYR A 435 13.10 -3.69 -9.45
N TYR A 436 11.99 -2.96 -9.59
CA TYR A 436 10.81 -3.16 -8.75
C TYR A 436 9.91 -4.24 -9.36
N ILE A 437 9.41 -4.02 -10.58
CA ILE A 437 8.72 -5.03 -11.38
C ILE A 437 9.40 -5.10 -12.76
N LEU A 438 10.00 -6.24 -13.08
CA LEU A 438 10.89 -6.44 -14.23
C LEU A 438 10.45 -7.58 -15.13
N LEU A 439 10.08 -7.28 -16.37
CA LEU A 439 9.88 -8.24 -17.45
C LEU A 439 11.17 -8.32 -18.26
N VAL A 440 11.78 -9.51 -18.35
CA VAL A 440 13.11 -9.68 -18.96
C VAL A 440 13.33 -11.08 -19.53
N GLU A 441 14.44 -11.28 -20.24
CA GLU A 441 14.87 -12.58 -20.81
C GLU A 441 13.82 -13.17 -21.78
N GLY A 442 13.25 -12.38 -22.67
CA GLY A 442 12.21 -12.88 -23.59
C GLY A 442 10.88 -13.17 -22.89
N THR A 443 10.43 -12.27 -22.01
CA THR A 443 9.10 -12.35 -21.40
C THR A 443 8.06 -11.76 -22.37
N GLU A 444 7.03 -12.52 -22.70
CA GLU A 444 6.02 -12.14 -23.69
C GLU A 444 4.58 -12.41 -23.21
N ASN A 445 3.61 -11.77 -23.86
CA ASN A 445 2.16 -11.90 -23.59
C ASN A 445 1.75 -11.73 -22.12
N SER A 446 2.61 -11.14 -21.28
CA SER A 446 2.46 -11.10 -19.83
C SER A 446 1.88 -9.75 -19.38
N THR A 447 1.16 -9.74 -18.26
CA THR A 447 0.37 -8.59 -17.80
C THR A 447 0.76 -8.11 -16.40
N ILE A 448 1.02 -6.83 -16.24
CA ILE A 448 1.07 -6.12 -14.95
C ILE A 448 -0.20 -5.27 -14.83
N ASP A 449 -0.98 -5.45 -13.76
CA ASP A 449 -2.33 -4.85 -13.63
C ASP A 449 -2.61 -4.35 -12.21
N ASN A 450 -2.97 -3.08 -12.05
CA ASN A 450 -3.30 -2.48 -10.74
C ASN A 450 -2.16 -2.67 -9.70
N CYS A 451 -0.92 -2.40 -10.11
CA CYS A 451 0.25 -2.51 -9.25
C CYS A 451 0.77 -1.14 -8.80
N ILE A 452 1.37 -1.11 -7.61
CA ILE A 452 2.03 0.08 -7.06
C ILE A 452 3.54 -0.15 -7.00
N VAL A 453 4.32 0.84 -7.41
CA VAL A 453 5.77 0.85 -7.30
C VAL A 453 6.22 2.11 -6.58
N ARG A 454 6.90 1.98 -5.44
CA ARG A 454 7.21 3.12 -4.56
C ARG A 454 8.67 3.14 -4.09
N ARG A 455 9.44 4.12 -4.57
CA ARG A 455 10.74 4.47 -3.98
C ARG A 455 10.57 5.59 -2.96
N LYS A 456 11.21 5.47 -1.79
CA LYS A 456 11.35 6.58 -0.84
C LYS A 456 12.41 7.57 -1.33
N ILE A 457 12.11 8.86 -1.22
CA ILE A 457 13.06 9.95 -1.53
C ILE A 457 14.33 9.77 -0.68
N GLY A 458 15.50 9.98 -1.29
CA GLY A 458 16.80 9.84 -0.61
C GLY A 458 17.42 8.43 -0.64
N VAL A 459 16.80 7.45 -1.28
CA VAL A 459 17.47 6.20 -1.69
C VAL A 459 18.58 6.53 -2.70
N GLU A 460 19.79 5.97 -2.54
CA GLU A 460 21.01 6.36 -3.30
C GLU A 460 20.92 6.32 -4.84
N HIS A 461 19.93 5.64 -5.40
CA HIS A 461 19.72 5.43 -6.83
C HIS A 461 18.25 5.66 -7.18
N SER A 462 17.98 6.02 -8.43
CA SER A 462 16.63 6.28 -8.94
C SER A 462 15.72 5.05 -8.96
N GLY A 463 16.31 3.85 -8.98
CA GLY A 463 15.60 2.62 -9.25
C GLY A 463 15.07 2.53 -10.69
N HIS A 464 14.50 1.38 -10.99
CA HIS A 464 13.94 0.95 -12.26
C HIS A 464 12.55 0.37 -11.95
N GLY A 465 11.49 1.18 -12.09
CA GLY A 465 10.17 0.89 -11.53
C GLY A 465 9.39 -0.22 -12.23
N LEU A 466 8.60 0.15 -13.25
CA LEU A 466 7.90 -0.80 -14.12
C LEU A 466 8.71 -0.97 -15.41
N VAL A 467 9.33 -2.13 -15.61
CA VAL A 467 10.40 -2.28 -16.62
C VAL A 467 10.13 -3.44 -17.57
N ALA A 468 10.28 -3.19 -18.88
CA ALA A 468 10.50 -4.21 -19.90
C ALA A 468 11.92 -4.03 -20.47
N LYS A 469 12.75 -5.07 -20.39
CA LYS A 469 14.19 -5.01 -20.68
C LYS A 469 14.63 -6.30 -21.39
N ASN A 470 15.57 -6.22 -22.33
CA ASN A 470 16.22 -7.38 -22.98
C ASN A 470 15.23 -8.50 -23.40
N GLY A 471 14.51 -8.24 -24.48
CA GLY A 471 13.64 -9.20 -25.17
C GLY A 471 12.20 -9.24 -24.69
N ALA A 472 11.83 -8.44 -23.68
CA ALA A 472 10.45 -8.34 -23.25
C ALA A 472 9.57 -7.67 -24.33
N SER A 473 8.66 -8.43 -24.95
CA SER A 473 7.86 -7.98 -26.10
C SER A 473 6.38 -8.36 -25.96
N HIS A 474 5.46 -7.64 -26.60
CA HIS A 474 4.01 -7.92 -26.59
C HIS A 474 3.36 -8.00 -25.18
N ASN A 475 3.96 -7.38 -24.15
CA ASN A 475 3.41 -7.36 -22.79
C ASN A 475 2.45 -6.18 -22.58
N THR A 476 1.60 -6.29 -21.56
CA THR A 476 0.72 -5.19 -21.11
C THR A 476 1.06 -4.74 -19.69
N ILE A 477 1.28 -3.45 -19.48
CA ILE A 477 1.44 -2.82 -18.15
C ILE A 477 0.32 -1.80 -18.00
N LYS A 478 -0.61 -2.00 -17.07
CA LYS A 478 -1.82 -1.16 -17.00
C LYS A 478 -2.30 -0.85 -15.58
N ASN A 479 -3.14 0.18 -15.46
CA ASN A 479 -3.82 0.57 -14.21
C ASN A 479 -2.86 0.84 -13.03
N SER A 480 -1.57 1.09 -13.29
CA SER A 480 -0.49 0.99 -12.30
C SER A 480 0.12 2.34 -11.95
N THR A 481 0.56 2.51 -10.70
CA THR A 481 1.11 3.78 -10.19
C THR A 481 2.57 3.63 -9.78
N VAL A 482 3.42 4.55 -10.24
CA VAL A 482 4.86 4.59 -9.96
C VAL A 482 5.21 5.89 -9.25
N ILE A 483 5.92 5.80 -8.13
CA ILE A 483 6.13 6.91 -7.19
C ILE A 483 7.64 7.06 -6.92
N ASN A 484 8.17 8.25 -7.24
CA ASN A 484 9.59 8.62 -7.22
C ASN A 484 10.53 7.66 -7.99
N THR A 485 10.04 6.99 -9.04
CA THR A 485 10.85 6.20 -9.98
C THR A 485 10.12 6.10 -11.33
N GLY A 486 10.70 5.43 -12.32
CA GLY A 486 10.22 5.48 -13.71
C GLY A 486 9.57 4.21 -14.26
N ILE A 487 8.94 4.36 -15.43
CA ILE A 487 8.59 3.27 -16.35
C ILE A 487 9.71 3.18 -17.39
N GLU A 488 10.25 2.00 -17.69
CA GLU A 488 11.38 1.83 -18.62
C GLU A 488 11.13 0.75 -19.68
N MET A 489 11.35 1.11 -20.95
CA MET A 489 11.54 0.18 -22.07
C MET A 489 12.98 0.32 -22.57
N SER A 490 13.79 -0.75 -22.55
CA SER A 490 15.20 -0.68 -22.99
C SER A 490 15.63 -1.85 -23.89
N TYR A 491 16.64 -1.62 -24.75
CA TYR A 491 17.21 -2.53 -25.77
C TYR A 491 16.30 -2.74 -27.00
N SER A 492 16.88 -2.93 -28.19
CA SER A 492 16.13 -2.95 -29.45
C SER A 492 15.18 -4.14 -29.61
N ASN A 493 15.40 -5.21 -28.84
CA ASN A 493 14.49 -6.34 -28.76
C ASN A 493 13.29 -6.13 -27.79
N VAL A 494 13.13 -4.95 -27.17
CA VAL A 494 11.92 -4.58 -26.40
C VAL A 494 10.97 -3.75 -27.27
N ASN A 495 9.87 -4.39 -27.65
CA ASN A 495 8.97 -3.88 -28.68
C ASN A 495 7.53 -4.39 -28.56
N ASN A 496 6.58 -3.67 -29.18
CA ASN A 496 5.15 -4.01 -29.21
C ASN A 496 4.49 -4.14 -27.83
N ASN A 497 5.12 -3.63 -26.76
CA ASN A 497 4.50 -3.59 -25.43
C ASN A 497 3.48 -2.44 -25.35
N LEU A 498 2.39 -2.67 -24.63
CA LEU A 498 1.36 -1.67 -24.30
C LEU A 498 1.50 -1.23 -22.84
N ILE A 499 1.59 0.07 -22.62
CA ILE A 499 1.51 0.69 -21.30
C ILE A 499 0.23 1.54 -21.31
N LYS A 500 -0.77 1.27 -20.44
CA LYS A 500 -2.08 1.93 -20.50
C LYS A 500 -2.63 2.35 -19.13
N ASN A 501 -3.16 3.57 -19.00
CA ASN A 501 -3.81 4.04 -17.76
C ASN A 501 -2.86 3.92 -16.54
N CYS A 502 -1.66 4.50 -16.65
CA CYS A 502 -0.65 4.45 -15.60
C CYS A 502 -0.27 5.86 -15.14
N THR A 503 0.07 6.00 -13.86
CA THR A 503 0.47 7.27 -13.26
C THR A 503 1.93 7.23 -12.83
N VAL A 504 2.70 8.27 -13.14
CA VAL A 504 4.10 8.47 -12.71
C VAL A 504 4.18 9.75 -11.89
N GLN A 505 4.30 9.60 -10.58
CA GLN A 505 4.43 10.69 -9.61
C GLN A 505 5.90 10.94 -9.30
N GLY A 506 6.38 12.17 -9.49
CA GLY A 506 7.67 12.63 -9.03
C GLY A 506 7.58 13.53 -7.78
N SER A 507 8.72 14.12 -7.44
CA SER A 507 8.83 15.15 -6.40
C SER A 507 9.96 16.15 -6.73
N TYR A 508 10.23 16.35 -8.02
CA TYR A 508 11.33 17.17 -8.50
C TYR A 508 11.21 18.64 -8.05
N MET A 509 10.00 19.19 -8.05
CA MET A 509 9.74 20.57 -7.65
C MET A 509 9.89 20.77 -6.13
N ASP A 510 9.71 19.71 -5.34
CA ASP A 510 9.81 19.75 -3.87
C ASP A 510 11.26 19.60 -3.38
N ASN A 511 12.05 18.74 -4.04
CA ASN A 511 13.35 18.30 -3.51
C ASN A 511 14.44 18.04 -4.58
N GLY A 512 14.11 18.15 -5.87
CA GLY A 512 15.06 17.98 -6.98
C GLY A 512 15.32 16.53 -7.43
N ASP A 513 14.59 15.53 -6.91
CA ASP A 513 14.78 14.13 -7.31
C ASP A 513 14.35 13.88 -8.78
N THR A 514 15.29 13.42 -9.58
CA THR A 514 15.15 13.24 -11.04
C THR A 514 14.67 11.85 -11.48
N ALA A 515 14.36 10.96 -10.53
CA ALA A 515 14.11 9.55 -10.81
C ALA A 515 12.82 9.25 -11.60
N SER A 516 11.77 10.06 -11.44
CA SER A 516 10.48 9.82 -12.11
C SER A 516 10.49 10.27 -13.57
N ASN A 517 10.07 9.37 -14.47
CA ASN A 517 9.95 9.56 -15.92
C ASN A 517 9.30 8.30 -16.55
N VAL A 518 8.79 8.45 -17.77
CA VAL A 518 8.55 7.34 -18.71
C VAL A 518 9.70 7.37 -19.72
N LYS A 519 10.43 6.26 -19.85
CA LYS A 519 11.73 6.21 -20.52
C LYS A 519 11.80 5.14 -21.60
N VAL A 520 12.33 5.50 -22.76
CA VAL A 520 12.77 4.55 -23.80
C VAL A 520 14.28 4.66 -24.01
N ALA A 521 14.93 3.53 -24.31
CA ALA A 521 16.38 3.48 -24.45
C ALA A 521 16.93 2.35 -25.35
N ASN A 522 18.18 2.52 -25.80
CA ASN A 522 19.04 1.53 -26.47
C ASN A 522 18.36 0.78 -27.63
N GLY A 523 17.54 1.49 -28.41
CA GLY A 523 16.83 1.00 -29.59
C GLY A 523 15.36 0.58 -29.37
N ALA A 524 14.85 0.55 -28.14
CA ALA A 524 13.49 0.11 -27.84
C ALA A 524 12.42 0.84 -28.69
N HIS A 525 11.56 0.08 -29.36
CA HIS A 525 10.73 0.61 -30.44
C HIS A 525 9.34 0.00 -30.58
N HIS A 526 8.42 0.71 -31.25
CA HIS A 526 7.04 0.24 -31.49
C HIS A 526 6.25 -0.09 -30.19
N ASN A 527 6.68 0.43 -29.04
CA ASN A 527 5.90 0.37 -27.80
C ASN A 527 4.85 1.48 -27.82
N THR A 528 3.70 1.24 -27.18
CA THR A 528 2.59 2.19 -27.13
C THR A 528 2.30 2.58 -25.68
N PHE A 529 2.26 3.88 -25.43
CA PHE A 529 1.97 4.50 -24.13
C PHE A 529 0.65 5.26 -24.25
N GLU A 530 -0.40 4.80 -23.58
CA GLU A 530 -1.77 5.28 -23.73
C GLU A 530 -2.34 5.72 -22.37
N ASP A 531 -3.05 6.86 -22.30
CA ASP A 531 -3.69 7.35 -21.07
C ASP A 531 -2.70 7.46 -19.87
N ILE A 532 -1.51 8.01 -20.11
CA ILE A 532 -0.45 8.08 -19.08
C ILE A 532 -0.42 9.47 -18.44
N PHE A 533 -0.40 9.53 -17.12
CA PHE A 533 -0.32 10.77 -16.34
C PHE A 533 1.06 10.89 -15.69
N ILE A 534 1.79 11.98 -15.92
CA ILE A 534 3.17 12.18 -15.46
C ILE A 534 3.26 13.54 -14.77
N ASP A 535 3.53 13.56 -13.46
CA ASP A 535 3.51 14.79 -12.67
C ASP A 535 4.81 15.01 -11.88
N ASN A 536 5.20 16.28 -11.70
CA ASN A 536 6.27 16.70 -10.78
C ASN A 536 7.64 16.06 -11.10
N THR A 537 8.01 16.03 -12.39
CA THR A 537 9.22 15.35 -12.89
C THR A 537 10.27 16.30 -13.47
N TYR A 538 11.53 15.85 -13.49
CA TYR A 538 12.57 16.59 -14.21
C TYR A 538 12.37 16.55 -15.73
N GLY A 539 12.00 15.39 -16.28
CA GLY A 539 11.79 15.22 -17.71
C GLY A 539 10.86 14.05 -17.99
N GLY A 540 9.57 14.34 -18.20
CA GLY A 540 8.49 13.35 -18.14
C GLY A 540 8.65 12.21 -19.14
N LEU A 541 8.93 12.52 -20.40
CA LEU A 541 9.08 11.56 -21.51
C LEU A 541 10.54 11.53 -21.96
N ALA A 542 11.31 10.58 -21.45
CA ALA A 542 12.75 10.50 -21.59
C ALA A 542 13.21 9.54 -22.70
N PHE A 543 14.12 10.03 -23.54
CA PHE A 543 14.76 9.28 -24.64
C PHE A 543 16.25 9.23 -24.36
N THR A 544 16.72 8.09 -23.86
CA THR A 544 18.07 7.92 -23.28
C THR A 544 18.84 6.79 -23.96
N ASP A 545 20.14 6.69 -23.69
CA ASP A 545 21.02 5.70 -24.33
C ASP A 545 22.31 5.56 -23.53
N TRP A 546 22.93 4.38 -23.58
CA TRP A 546 24.17 4.03 -22.88
C TRP A 546 24.86 2.82 -23.53
N ASP A 547 26.15 2.60 -23.29
CA ASP A 547 26.90 1.44 -23.81
C ASP A 547 27.28 0.51 -22.64
N GLU A 548 26.58 -0.63 -22.54
CA GLU A 548 26.92 -1.74 -21.65
C GLU A 548 27.57 -2.91 -22.43
N SER A 549 27.83 -2.70 -23.73
CA SER A 549 28.37 -3.68 -24.68
C SER A 549 27.63 -5.02 -24.67
N GLN A 550 26.30 -4.98 -24.50
CA GLN A 550 25.41 -6.15 -24.48
C GLN A 550 24.90 -6.52 -25.88
N PRO A 551 24.37 -7.74 -26.10
CA PRO A 551 23.47 -8.00 -27.21
C PRO A 551 22.25 -7.07 -27.19
N TYR A 552 21.75 -6.65 -28.36
CA TYR A 552 20.61 -5.74 -28.53
C TYR A 552 20.80 -4.32 -27.97
N ASP A 553 22.04 -3.99 -27.59
CA ASP A 553 22.49 -2.66 -27.20
C ASP A 553 22.74 -1.83 -28.48
N GLU A 554 21.69 -1.13 -28.93
CA GLU A 554 21.77 -0.27 -30.12
C GLU A 554 21.92 1.20 -29.73
N ASN A 555 22.92 1.86 -30.32
CA ASN A 555 23.20 3.31 -30.18
C ASN A 555 22.06 4.16 -30.78
N ASN A 556 20.94 4.24 -30.06
CA ASN A 556 19.63 4.66 -30.53
C ASN A 556 18.75 4.95 -29.30
N ALA A 557 18.23 6.17 -29.17
CA ALA A 557 17.56 6.61 -27.93
C ALA A 557 16.07 6.24 -27.85
N GLY A 558 15.68 5.15 -28.52
CA GLY A 558 14.30 4.76 -28.73
C GLY A 558 13.68 5.41 -29.97
N ASN A 559 12.99 4.59 -30.76
CA ASN A 559 12.45 5.00 -32.06
C ASN A 559 11.06 4.40 -32.33
N ASN A 560 10.28 4.99 -33.24
CA ASN A 560 8.97 4.47 -33.65
C ASN A 560 7.98 4.17 -32.50
N ASN A 561 8.14 4.77 -31.31
CA ASN A 561 7.21 4.58 -30.19
C ASN A 561 6.03 5.56 -30.29
N ASN A 562 4.86 5.11 -29.83
CA ASN A 562 3.61 5.86 -29.87
C ASN A 562 3.20 6.32 -28.47
N TYR A 563 2.82 7.58 -28.34
CA TYR A 563 2.32 8.20 -27.11
C TYR A 563 0.95 8.79 -27.42
N VAL A 564 -0.09 8.36 -26.72
CA VAL A 564 -1.50 8.67 -27.01
C VAL A 564 -2.18 9.12 -25.73
N ASN A 565 -2.81 10.30 -25.74
CA ASN A 565 -3.46 10.86 -24.54
C ASN A 565 -2.54 10.88 -23.31
N VAL A 566 -1.27 11.26 -23.50
CA VAL A 566 -0.29 11.39 -22.42
C VAL A 566 -0.32 12.81 -21.87
N HIS A 567 -0.36 12.93 -20.55
CA HIS A 567 -0.40 14.18 -19.79
C HIS A 567 0.93 14.35 -19.06
N VAL A 568 1.60 15.51 -19.22
CA VAL A 568 2.79 15.87 -18.44
C VAL A 568 2.56 17.22 -17.78
N THR A 569 2.62 17.23 -16.44
CA THR A 569 2.27 18.38 -15.58
C THR A 569 3.38 18.70 -14.57
N ASN A 570 3.44 19.96 -14.11
CA ASN A 570 4.34 20.45 -13.05
C ASN A 570 5.83 20.05 -13.22
N SER A 571 6.32 20.01 -14.46
CA SER A 571 7.60 19.36 -14.81
C SER A 571 8.58 20.32 -15.51
N ILE A 572 9.90 20.09 -15.42
CA ILE A 572 10.85 20.99 -16.13
C ILE A 572 10.79 20.73 -17.65
N TYR A 573 10.84 19.47 -18.08
CA TYR A 573 10.75 19.10 -19.49
C TYR A 573 9.59 18.15 -19.74
N ALA A 574 8.77 18.40 -20.78
CA ALA A 574 7.79 17.42 -21.23
C ALA A 574 8.48 16.26 -21.97
N ILE A 575 9.22 16.58 -23.03
CA ILE A 575 9.97 15.62 -23.85
C ILE A 575 11.47 15.88 -23.65
N ASN A 576 12.17 14.87 -23.14
CA ASN A 576 13.57 14.95 -22.74
C ASN A 576 14.44 14.05 -23.64
N PHE A 577 14.96 14.61 -24.74
CA PHE A 577 16.00 13.96 -25.55
C PHE A 577 17.35 14.06 -24.81
N GLY A 578 17.48 13.29 -23.73
CA GLY A 578 18.55 13.36 -22.76
C GLY A 578 19.69 12.38 -23.00
N GLU A 579 20.91 12.78 -22.67
CA GLU A 579 22.04 11.85 -22.55
C GLU A 579 22.19 11.41 -21.09
N PHE A 580 22.16 10.10 -20.86
CA PHE A 580 22.75 9.48 -19.66
C PHE A 580 24.26 9.27 -19.90
N GLN A 581 24.58 8.72 -21.07
CA GLN A 581 25.92 8.67 -21.65
C GLN A 581 25.92 9.34 -23.03
N LYS A 582 27.05 9.95 -23.41
CA LYS A 582 27.23 10.58 -24.71
C LYS A 582 27.58 9.56 -25.81
N THR A 583 26.56 8.89 -26.33
CA THR A 583 26.67 7.86 -27.37
C THR A 583 26.48 8.39 -28.80
N GLU A 584 25.87 9.57 -28.95
CA GLU A 584 25.31 10.14 -30.20
C GLU A 584 24.04 9.43 -30.74
N GLY A 585 23.47 8.46 -30.00
CA GLY A 585 22.30 7.69 -30.47
C GLY A 585 21.07 8.56 -30.70
N PRO A 586 20.36 8.44 -31.84
CA PRO A 586 19.26 9.33 -32.18
C PRO A 586 17.93 8.93 -31.51
N ALA A 587 17.14 9.91 -31.05
CA ALA A 587 15.73 9.73 -30.77
C ALA A 587 14.93 10.01 -32.06
N SER A 588 14.20 9.03 -32.62
CA SER A 588 13.65 9.19 -33.98
C SER A 588 12.26 8.60 -34.23
N ASN A 589 11.48 9.23 -35.11
CA ASN A 589 10.17 8.75 -35.58
C ASN A 589 9.11 8.53 -34.46
N ASN A 590 9.33 9.07 -33.26
CA ASN A 590 8.40 8.91 -32.14
C ASN A 590 7.19 9.85 -32.31
N THR A 591 5.99 9.36 -32.04
CA THR A 591 4.73 10.06 -32.34
C THR A 591 3.91 10.30 -31.08
N PHE A 592 3.46 11.54 -30.89
CA PHE A 592 2.68 12.02 -29.75
C PHE A 592 1.32 12.50 -30.28
N THR A 593 0.22 11.91 -29.81
CA THR A 593 -1.13 12.12 -30.34
C THR A 593 -2.11 12.44 -29.23
N ASN A 594 -2.86 13.54 -29.36
CA ASN A 594 -3.81 14.04 -28.35
C ASN A 594 -3.18 14.27 -26.96
N CYS A 595 -1.86 14.47 -26.86
CA CYS A 595 -1.17 14.68 -25.59
C CYS A 595 -1.38 16.10 -25.03
N HIS A 596 -1.30 16.26 -23.72
CA HIS A 596 -1.35 17.56 -23.03
C HIS A 596 -0.06 17.78 -22.24
N PHE A 597 0.60 18.92 -22.46
CA PHE A 597 1.77 19.34 -21.72
C PHE A 597 1.43 20.69 -21.07
N SER A 598 1.25 20.73 -19.76
CA SER A 598 0.89 21.95 -18.99
C SER A 598 1.85 22.19 -17.83
N ASP A 599 1.94 23.44 -17.35
CA ASP A 599 2.71 23.79 -16.16
C ASP A 599 4.18 23.33 -16.26
N ILE A 600 4.74 23.48 -17.47
CA ILE A 600 6.09 23.01 -17.83
C ILE A 600 7.03 24.17 -18.09
N LYS A 601 8.32 24.03 -17.75
CA LYS A 601 9.30 25.04 -18.18
C LYS A 601 9.51 24.98 -19.70
N THR A 602 9.78 23.79 -20.25
CA THR A 602 10.29 23.65 -21.62
C THR A 602 9.71 22.41 -22.30
N VAL A 603 9.20 22.53 -23.55
CA VAL A 603 8.57 21.39 -24.23
C VAL A 603 9.59 20.31 -24.60
N PHE A 604 10.70 20.69 -25.25
CA PHE A 604 11.77 19.76 -25.65
C PHE A 604 13.13 20.12 -25.02
N ARG A 605 13.68 19.22 -24.20
CA ARG A 605 15.13 19.25 -23.90
C ARG A 605 15.88 18.56 -25.02
N VAL A 606 16.86 19.24 -25.65
CA VAL A 606 17.53 18.69 -26.84
C VAL A 606 19.03 18.54 -26.63
N ASN A 607 19.42 17.48 -25.92
CA ASN A 607 20.82 17.15 -25.63
C ASN A 607 21.41 16.06 -26.55
N ARG A 608 20.68 15.57 -27.56
CA ARG A 608 21.16 14.53 -28.48
C ARG A 608 20.58 14.64 -29.89
N PRO A 609 21.11 13.90 -30.88
CA PRO A 609 20.49 13.81 -32.20
C PRO A 609 19.02 13.38 -32.11
N ASN A 610 18.17 14.06 -32.88
CA ASN A 610 16.73 13.83 -32.91
C ASN A 610 16.21 14.02 -34.34
N SER A 611 15.12 13.33 -34.72
CA SER A 611 14.52 13.48 -36.06
C SER A 611 13.09 12.94 -36.14
N ASN A 612 12.30 13.44 -37.09
CA ASN A 612 10.98 12.91 -37.47
C ASN A 612 9.98 12.77 -36.31
N THR A 613 10.17 13.50 -35.21
CA THR A 613 9.25 13.48 -34.07
C THR A 613 7.97 14.20 -34.46
N SER A 614 6.81 13.62 -34.18
CA SER A 614 5.51 14.17 -34.62
C SER A 614 4.59 14.43 -33.44
N LEU A 615 4.12 15.66 -33.27
CA LEU A 615 3.05 16.05 -32.34
C LEU A 615 1.78 16.32 -33.14
N ILE A 616 0.68 15.66 -32.77
CA ILE A 616 -0.58 15.64 -33.51
C ILE A 616 -1.74 15.87 -32.53
N ASN A 617 -2.56 16.89 -32.76
CA ASN A 617 -3.68 17.28 -31.88
C ASN A 617 -3.28 17.60 -30.42
N CYS A 618 -2.01 17.83 -30.14
CA CYS A 618 -1.55 18.05 -28.76
C CYS A 618 -1.93 19.47 -28.27
N THR A 619 -2.11 19.61 -26.96
CA THR A 619 -2.21 20.92 -26.28
C THR A 619 -0.90 21.20 -25.54
N ILE A 620 -0.39 22.42 -25.70
CA ILE A 620 0.74 22.95 -24.95
C ILE A 620 0.25 24.20 -24.22
N GLU A 621 0.40 24.20 -22.90
CA GLU A 621 -0.21 25.17 -21.99
C GLU A 621 0.81 25.60 -20.94
N ASP A 622 0.81 26.87 -20.55
CA ASP A 622 1.65 27.42 -19.49
C ASP A 622 3.15 27.03 -19.61
N ALA A 623 3.71 27.21 -20.81
CA ALA A 623 5.06 26.76 -21.19
C ALA A 623 5.99 27.90 -21.61
N THR A 624 7.18 27.99 -21.00
CA THR A 624 8.14 29.10 -21.25
C THR A 624 8.92 28.96 -22.55
N ASP A 625 9.53 27.79 -22.79
CA ASP A 625 10.43 27.56 -23.92
C ASP A 625 9.91 26.42 -24.82
N LEU A 626 9.92 26.58 -26.16
CA LEU A 626 9.65 25.45 -27.06
C LEU A 626 10.73 24.38 -26.90
N TRP A 627 12.01 24.77 -26.92
CA TRP A 627 13.11 23.85 -26.75
C TRP A 627 14.36 24.52 -26.18
N ASP A 628 15.17 23.76 -25.45
CA ASP A 628 16.50 24.18 -25.00
C ASP A 628 17.59 23.15 -25.34
N THR A 629 18.84 23.50 -25.05
CA THR A 629 19.96 22.56 -25.06
C THR A 629 20.93 22.94 -23.94
N SER A 630 21.49 21.94 -23.25
CA SER A 630 22.35 22.19 -22.08
C SER A 630 23.72 22.74 -22.47
N SER A 631 24.41 23.42 -21.56
CA SER A 631 25.78 23.93 -21.83
C SER A 631 26.74 22.79 -22.23
N GLY A 632 27.48 23.00 -23.33
CA GLY A 632 28.34 21.97 -23.94
C GLY A 632 27.65 21.16 -25.06
N TYR A 633 26.34 21.31 -25.24
CA TYR A 633 25.57 20.68 -26.31
C TYR A 633 25.33 21.65 -27.46
N ASN A 634 25.36 21.12 -28.69
CA ASN A 634 25.21 21.88 -29.94
C ASN A 634 24.10 21.31 -30.84
N TYR A 635 23.19 20.51 -30.27
CA TYR A 635 22.02 20.03 -30.99
C TYR A 635 20.92 21.10 -30.98
N LYS A 636 19.91 20.87 -31.82
CA LYS A 636 18.70 21.68 -31.91
C LYS A 636 17.51 20.76 -32.10
N LEU A 637 16.31 21.22 -31.75
CA LEU A 637 15.10 20.57 -32.23
C LEU A 637 15.16 20.51 -33.76
N ASN A 638 15.00 19.32 -34.34
CA ASN A 638 15.21 19.13 -35.77
C ASN A 638 14.12 19.83 -36.58
N SER A 639 14.49 20.40 -37.74
CA SER A 639 13.56 21.05 -38.67
C SER A 639 12.61 20.08 -39.39
N ASN A 640 12.71 18.77 -39.09
CA ASN A 640 11.73 17.76 -39.47
C ASN A 640 10.88 17.25 -38.29
N THR A 641 10.87 17.95 -37.15
CA THR A 641 9.83 17.80 -36.13
C THR A 641 8.51 18.34 -36.68
N ILE A 642 7.45 17.53 -36.64
CA ILE A 642 6.16 17.84 -37.24
C ILE A 642 5.19 18.29 -36.15
N PHE A 643 4.53 19.43 -36.37
CA PHE A 643 3.48 19.95 -35.51
C PHE A 643 2.17 20.02 -36.30
N THR A 644 1.17 19.23 -35.91
CA THR A 644 -0.13 19.16 -36.62
C THR A 644 -1.26 19.44 -35.64
N ASN A 645 -2.09 20.44 -35.94
CA ASN A 645 -3.28 20.81 -35.16
C ASN A 645 -2.97 21.04 -33.65
N ILE A 646 -1.90 21.78 -33.35
CA ILE A 646 -1.48 22.05 -31.97
C ILE A 646 -2.31 23.20 -31.39
N THR A 647 -2.81 23.02 -30.17
CA THR A 647 -3.38 24.11 -29.36
C THR A 647 -2.30 24.70 -28.47
N LEU A 648 -2.06 26.02 -28.57
CA LEU A 648 -1.13 26.76 -27.70
C LEU A 648 -1.93 27.67 -26.76
N ARG A 649 -1.56 27.71 -25.48
CA ARG A 649 -2.15 28.59 -24.46
C ARG A 649 -1.09 29.10 -23.50
N ASN A 650 -1.04 30.41 -23.25
CA ASN A 650 -0.07 31.05 -22.35
C ASN A 650 1.39 30.56 -22.56
N VAL A 651 1.88 30.66 -23.80
CA VAL A 651 3.26 30.32 -24.18
C VAL A 651 3.99 31.53 -24.77
N ASP A 652 5.29 31.65 -24.51
CA ASP A 652 6.15 32.76 -24.98
C ASP A 652 6.84 32.45 -26.33
N PHE A 653 6.37 31.46 -27.10
CA PHE A 653 6.99 31.01 -28.35
C PHE A 653 6.00 30.68 -29.48
N ASP A 654 6.46 30.84 -30.71
CA ASP A 654 5.83 30.32 -31.93
C ASP A 654 6.33 28.89 -32.25
N LEU A 655 5.55 28.15 -33.05
CA LEU A 655 5.99 26.88 -33.66
C LEU A 655 6.64 27.12 -35.04
N PRO A 656 7.63 26.29 -35.44
CA PRO A 656 8.44 26.47 -36.66
C PRO A 656 7.75 26.04 -37.98
#